data_AF-A0A7V8NN28-F1
#
_entry.id   AF-A0A7V8NN28-F1
#
_cell.length_a   1.000
_cell.length_b   1.000
_cell.length_c   1.000
_cell.angle_alpha   90.00
_cell.angle_beta   90.00
_cell.angle_gamma   90.00
#
_symmetry.space_group_name_H-M   'P 1'
#
loop_
_entity.id
_entity.type
_entity.pdbx_description
1 polymer ?
#
loop_
_entity_poly.entity_id
_entity_poly.type
_entity_poly.pdbx_seq_one_letter_code
_entity_poly.pdbx_strand_id
1 'polypeptide(L)'
;MTEPTAATPVKTTLVDTTKCIGCRACQVACKQWNDREGEQTELQLGELGFQNPATLSAKTYTLIAFHELPNEKAPGGLDYVFTMHRCLHCLDPACASACPTTALTRRPDGPVTYDASKCIGCRYCIWACPWGVPTAEWDSLAPKIQKCTHCADRVDQPLPLARNGQELTADESQAFRADIVVPACVKACPADALRFGEREEMLEEARKRISNRPEKYINHIYGEKEAGGTSVLYLASVPFEKIGFPALGDKAYPAVSRAALHAVPPAVLAVGALLGGIYSFFKRRTAALTAASEGTDSEDTTHHVEFEPLNHKLLTPLNWLLLALIAFGGISLLARFALGLGGSTHLSNTYAWGLWIVFDLVWIAVAAGAFATAGLIYIFRRMDLYAMGRSAVLMGLLSYSFVTVTLVADLGLPWQFYQLGFQAPEASAMFEVSWCVGLYVTVLLMEFLPVPLGWRGLRKALDVWRKWSGAYVALALTLFVYLLSRNLMYAAASAVLFGFLAWAFRARGKKAEPIMLAIAAVTLSAMHQSSLGALFLLMPDELAPQWWSPVMPVSFFLSSIAAGTALVILVEMWIAKAWRRQLRMSELASMGQITFWSLLAYLVFRLGDMVVRGQFANAFSGSLGAWFVMEIVLGGILPLAILSRASLRTRPTVLFNGALLATLGVILNRVSVVYLAMNLKGPMPQTSPETYFPSIFEWGVSVGLIALSIFLFGVGARLLPLLPKEETPAGSFNA
;
A
#
# COMPACT_ATOMS: atom_id res chain seq x y z
N MET A 1 -13.14 20.57 14.02
CA MET A 1 -14.38 20.06 14.63
C MET A 1 -15.37 21.21 14.65
N THR A 2 -16.51 21.02 14.00
CA THR A 2 -17.77 21.73 14.21
C THR A 2 -18.84 20.63 14.18
N GLU A 3 -19.81 20.72 15.08
CA GLU A 3 -21.00 19.85 15.14
C GLU A 3 -21.66 19.68 13.76
N PRO A 4 -22.40 18.59 13.49
CA PRO A 4 -23.10 18.42 12.22
C PRO A 4 -24.22 19.47 12.13
N THR A 5 -23.87 20.63 11.58
CA THR A 5 -24.81 21.62 11.03
C THR A 5 -25.75 20.88 10.07
N ALA A 6 -27.05 21.22 10.11
CA ALA A 6 -28.09 20.68 9.21
C ALA A 6 -27.50 20.26 7.85
N ALA A 7 -27.60 18.98 7.52
CA ALA A 7 -26.85 18.37 6.43
C ALA A 7 -26.98 19.21 5.15
N THR A 8 -25.87 19.80 4.69
CA THR A 8 -25.84 20.55 3.43
C THR A 8 -26.41 19.66 2.32
N PRO A 9 -27.44 20.11 1.59
CA PRO A 9 -28.06 19.28 0.57
C PRO A 9 -27.03 18.92 -0.51
N VAL A 10 -26.93 17.62 -0.80
CA VAL A 10 -25.98 17.08 -1.77
C VAL A 10 -26.44 17.44 -3.17
N LYS A 11 -25.63 18.18 -3.91
CA LYS A 11 -25.91 18.54 -5.30
C LYS A 11 -25.60 17.36 -6.22
N THR A 12 -26.56 17.02 -7.07
CA THR A 12 -26.54 15.81 -7.89
C THR A 12 -26.85 16.14 -9.34
N THR A 13 -26.21 15.42 -10.27
CA THR A 13 -26.62 15.45 -11.68
C THR A 13 -27.39 14.18 -12.04
N LEU A 14 -28.57 14.32 -12.63
CA LEU A 14 -29.28 13.23 -13.30
C LEU A 14 -28.91 13.20 -14.79
N VAL A 15 -28.48 12.03 -15.27
CA VAL A 15 -28.11 11.75 -16.66
C VAL A 15 -29.14 10.79 -17.25
N ASP A 16 -29.81 11.20 -18.31
CA ASP A 16 -30.79 10.38 -19.03
C ASP A 16 -30.23 10.00 -20.40
N THR A 17 -29.67 8.79 -20.51
CA THR A 17 -29.04 8.33 -21.77
C THR A 17 -30.05 8.20 -22.90
N THR A 18 -31.35 8.02 -22.57
CA THR A 18 -32.44 7.91 -23.55
C THR A 18 -32.82 9.25 -24.21
N LYS A 19 -32.27 10.36 -23.71
CA LYS A 19 -32.37 11.71 -24.29
C LYS A 19 -31.05 12.18 -24.89
N CYS A 20 -29.94 11.49 -24.63
CA CYS A 20 -28.63 11.89 -25.13
C CYS A 20 -28.58 11.72 -26.65
N ILE A 21 -28.16 12.77 -27.36
CA ILE A 21 -28.05 12.79 -28.84
C ILE A 21 -26.60 12.66 -29.34
N GLY A 22 -25.64 12.36 -28.46
CA GLY A 22 -24.25 12.15 -28.87
C GLY A 22 -23.48 13.41 -29.29
N CYS A 23 -24.04 14.62 -29.17
CA CYS A 23 -23.47 15.85 -29.75
C CYS A 23 -22.12 16.35 -29.17
N ARG A 24 -21.64 15.77 -28.06
CA ARG A 24 -20.39 16.12 -27.36
C ARG A 24 -20.27 17.56 -26.85
N ALA A 25 -21.33 18.38 -26.89
CA ALA A 25 -21.33 19.74 -26.36
C ALA A 25 -20.85 19.80 -24.90
N CYS A 26 -21.24 18.81 -24.08
CA CYS A 26 -20.81 18.70 -22.69
C CYS A 26 -19.30 18.43 -22.53
N GLN A 27 -18.65 17.74 -23.48
CA GLN A 27 -17.20 17.51 -23.46
C GLN A 27 -16.45 18.80 -23.75
N VAL A 28 -16.87 19.53 -24.79
CA VAL A 28 -16.27 20.82 -25.17
C VAL A 28 -16.43 21.83 -24.04
N ALA A 29 -17.63 21.97 -23.48
CA ALA A 29 -17.87 22.87 -22.34
C ALA A 29 -17.05 22.49 -21.11
N CYS A 30 -16.86 21.19 -20.84
CA CYS A 30 -16.00 20.72 -19.76
C CYS A 30 -14.53 21.13 -20.00
N LYS A 31 -14.02 20.96 -21.22
CA LYS A 31 -12.65 21.35 -21.56
C LYS A 31 -12.44 22.86 -21.45
N GLN A 32 -13.36 23.65 -22.02
CA GLN A 32 -13.30 25.11 -21.94
C GLN A 32 -13.32 25.61 -20.50
N TRP A 33 -14.20 25.08 -19.64
CA TRP A 33 -14.28 25.51 -18.26
C TRP A 33 -13.01 25.19 -17.45
N ASN A 34 -12.43 24.01 -17.68
CA ASN A 34 -11.27 23.55 -16.92
C ASN A 34 -9.93 23.96 -17.57
N ASP A 35 -9.96 24.78 -18.62
CA ASP A 35 -8.79 25.18 -19.41
C ASP A 35 -7.94 23.96 -19.82
N ARG A 36 -8.61 22.95 -20.41
CA ARG A 36 -7.96 21.73 -20.91
C ARG A 36 -7.79 21.80 -22.42
N GLU A 37 -6.61 21.41 -22.87
CA GLU A 37 -6.29 21.30 -24.30
C GLU A 37 -7.15 20.25 -25.01
N GLY A 38 -7.34 20.45 -26.32
CA GLY A 38 -7.72 19.37 -27.22
C GLY A 38 -6.66 18.27 -27.17
N GLU A 39 -7.09 17.02 -27.28
CA GLU A 39 -6.16 15.91 -27.44
C GLU A 39 -6.16 15.47 -28.90
N GLN A 40 -5.01 15.00 -29.38
CA GLN A 40 -4.93 14.40 -30.70
C GLN A 40 -5.59 13.03 -30.63
N THR A 41 -6.44 12.74 -31.61
CA THR A 41 -7.29 11.55 -31.57
C THR A 41 -7.40 10.93 -32.94
N GLU A 42 -7.43 9.61 -32.97
CA GLU A 42 -7.64 8.82 -34.19
C GLU A 42 -8.96 8.06 -34.10
N LEU A 43 -9.65 7.92 -35.23
CA LEU A 43 -10.89 7.15 -35.31
C LEU A 43 -10.56 5.65 -35.36
N GLN A 44 -10.90 4.94 -34.30
CA GLN A 44 -10.72 3.48 -34.21
C GLN A 44 -11.97 2.76 -34.74
N LEU A 45 -12.21 2.89 -36.05
CA LEU A 45 -13.45 2.43 -36.72
C LEU A 45 -13.77 0.94 -36.52
N GLY A 46 -12.78 0.10 -36.20
CA GLY A 46 -12.96 -1.34 -35.98
C GLY A 46 -13.29 -1.75 -34.53
N GLU A 47 -12.98 -0.90 -33.54
CA GLU A 47 -13.15 -1.25 -32.11
C GLU A 47 -14.14 -0.31 -31.39
N LEU A 48 -14.02 1.00 -31.63
CA LEU A 48 -14.79 2.05 -30.95
C LEU A 48 -15.74 2.80 -31.89
N GLY A 49 -15.80 2.41 -33.16
CA GLY A 49 -16.64 3.03 -34.17
C GLY A 49 -16.37 4.54 -34.31
N PHE A 50 -17.42 5.35 -34.11
CA PHE A 50 -17.35 6.81 -34.17
C PHE A 50 -16.94 7.47 -32.84
N GLN A 51 -16.75 6.69 -31.77
CA GLN A 51 -16.40 7.25 -30.49
C GLN A 51 -15.03 7.92 -30.56
N ASN A 52 -14.96 9.15 -30.07
CA ASN A 52 -13.72 9.91 -30.03
C ASN A 52 -13.83 11.02 -28.96
N PRO A 53 -12.91 11.12 -27.99
CA PRO A 53 -11.71 10.31 -27.74
C PRO A 53 -12.02 8.88 -27.30
N ALA A 54 -10.99 8.02 -27.32
CA ALA A 54 -11.14 6.61 -26.99
C ALA A 54 -11.55 6.41 -25.53
N THR A 55 -11.00 7.21 -24.61
CA THR A 55 -11.13 7.03 -23.16
C THR A 55 -11.14 8.38 -22.42
N LEU A 56 -11.34 8.34 -21.10
CA LEU A 56 -11.02 9.47 -20.24
C LEU A 56 -9.50 9.67 -20.20
N SER A 57 -9.06 10.92 -20.06
CA SER A 57 -7.65 11.28 -19.99
C SER A 57 -7.43 12.46 -19.07
N ALA A 58 -6.17 12.79 -18.81
CA ALA A 58 -5.82 13.99 -18.07
C ALA A 58 -6.28 15.30 -18.75
N LYS A 59 -6.64 15.23 -20.04
CA LYS A 59 -7.20 16.33 -20.84
C LYS A 59 -8.72 16.21 -21.02
N THR A 60 -9.30 15.03 -20.82
CA THR A 60 -10.72 14.75 -21.05
C THR A 60 -11.39 14.16 -19.82
N TYR A 61 -12.03 15.03 -19.03
CA TYR A 61 -12.74 14.64 -17.79
C TYR A 61 -14.16 14.12 -18.02
N THR A 62 -14.71 14.41 -19.20
CA THR A 62 -16.03 14.00 -19.63
C THR A 62 -15.90 13.44 -21.03
N LEU A 63 -16.41 12.22 -21.22
CA LEU A 63 -16.45 11.51 -22.49
C LEU A 63 -17.89 11.14 -22.82
N ILE A 64 -18.34 11.36 -24.06
CA ILE A 64 -19.54 10.71 -24.57
C ILE A 64 -19.11 9.43 -25.28
N ALA A 65 -19.41 8.30 -24.66
CA ALA A 65 -19.23 6.98 -25.24
C ALA A 65 -20.36 6.64 -26.20
N PHE A 66 -20.03 5.93 -27.27
CA PHE A 66 -20.95 5.53 -28.33
C PHE A 66 -21.06 4.01 -28.26
N HIS A 67 -22.25 3.49 -27.98
CA HIS A 67 -22.50 2.05 -27.89
C HIS A 67 -23.41 1.62 -29.02
N GLU A 68 -22.89 0.75 -29.89
CA GLU A 68 -23.63 0.11 -30.98
C GLU A 68 -24.17 -1.23 -30.48
N LEU A 69 -25.47 -1.28 -30.21
CA LEU A 69 -26.12 -2.46 -29.64
C LEU A 69 -26.97 -3.16 -30.70
N PRO A 70 -26.83 -4.49 -30.88
CA PRO A 70 -27.68 -5.24 -31.79
C PRO A 70 -29.16 -5.09 -31.42
N ASN A 71 -29.97 -4.66 -32.39
CA ASN A 71 -31.42 -4.63 -32.30
C ASN A 71 -32.03 -4.93 -33.68
N GLU A 72 -32.57 -6.14 -33.84
CA GLU A 72 -33.20 -6.60 -35.09
C GLU A 72 -34.39 -5.74 -35.53
N LYS A 73 -35.00 -4.97 -34.62
CA LYS A 73 -36.14 -4.08 -34.90
C LYS A 73 -35.71 -2.70 -35.37
N ALA A 74 -34.44 -2.33 -35.21
CA ALA A 74 -33.92 -1.03 -35.61
C ALA A 74 -33.48 -1.03 -37.09
N PRO A 75 -33.59 0.10 -37.82
CA PRO A 75 -33.05 0.21 -39.17
C PRO A 75 -31.56 -0.12 -39.20
N GLY A 76 -31.16 -1.14 -39.97
CA GLY A 76 -29.77 -1.62 -40.03
C GLY A 76 -29.38 -2.59 -38.91
N GLY A 77 -30.33 -3.02 -38.08
CA GLY A 77 -30.09 -4.04 -37.04
C GLY A 77 -29.34 -3.54 -35.81
N LEU A 78 -29.19 -2.21 -35.63
CA LEU A 78 -28.38 -1.60 -34.59
C LEU A 78 -29.11 -0.41 -33.94
N ASP A 79 -29.03 -0.33 -32.62
CA ASP A 79 -29.38 0.85 -31.82
C ASP A 79 -28.11 1.56 -31.32
N TYR A 80 -28.10 2.88 -31.45
CA TYR A 80 -27.07 3.73 -30.87
C TYR A 80 -27.50 4.22 -29.49
N VAL A 81 -26.72 3.87 -28.46
CA VAL A 81 -26.89 4.44 -27.11
C VAL A 81 -25.68 5.30 -26.78
N PHE A 82 -25.92 6.56 -26.44
CA PHE A 82 -24.87 7.53 -26.10
C PHE A 82 -24.83 7.77 -24.59
N THR A 83 -23.66 7.60 -23.99
CA THR A 83 -23.50 7.64 -22.53
C THR A 83 -22.44 8.63 -22.12
N MET A 84 -22.72 9.46 -21.12
CA MET A 84 -21.74 10.40 -20.56
C MET A 84 -20.91 9.73 -19.47
N HIS A 85 -19.65 9.38 -19.75
CA HIS A 85 -18.69 8.89 -18.76
C HIS A 85 -17.91 10.05 -18.13
N ARG A 86 -17.88 10.08 -16.79
CA ARG A 86 -17.13 11.05 -15.96
C ARG A 86 -17.11 10.57 -14.51
N CYS A 87 -16.55 11.36 -13.59
CA CYS A 87 -16.64 11.08 -12.14
C CYS A 87 -18.09 11.07 -11.66
N LEU A 88 -18.44 10.04 -10.87
CA LEU A 88 -19.76 9.92 -10.24
C LEU A 88 -19.87 10.66 -8.89
N HIS A 89 -18.76 11.17 -8.35
CA HIS A 89 -18.72 11.90 -7.08
C HIS A 89 -19.43 11.16 -5.95
N CYS A 90 -18.85 10.02 -5.57
CA CYS A 90 -19.40 9.08 -4.59
C CYS A 90 -19.69 9.77 -3.24
N LEU A 91 -20.71 9.28 -2.53
CA LEU A 91 -21.06 9.75 -1.20
C LEU A 91 -19.99 9.35 -0.17
N ASP A 92 -19.40 8.16 -0.33
CA ASP A 92 -18.23 7.69 0.42
C ASP A 92 -17.09 7.27 -0.56
N PRO A 93 -16.25 8.22 -1.02
CA PRO A 93 -15.34 7.99 -2.14
C PRO A 93 -14.09 7.18 -1.78
N ALA A 94 -13.95 6.03 -2.45
CA ALA A 94 -12.76 5.18 -2.40
C ALA A 94 -11.47 5.90 -2.80
N CYS A 95 -11.51 6.77 -3.81
CA CYS A 95 -10.34 7.53 -4.25
C CYS A 95 -9.83 8.55 -3.22
N ALA A 96 -10.72 9.13 -2.40
CA ALA A 96 -10.34 10.01 -1.31
C ALA A 96 -9.79 9.20 -0.11
N SER A 97 -10.40 8.06 0.20
CA SER A 97 -9.88 7.11 1.19
C SER A 97 -8.49 6.59 0.82
N ALA A 98 -8.24 6.29 -0.46
CA ALA A 98 -6.92 5.88 -0.94
C ALA A 98 -5.87 7.01 -0.90
N CYS A 99 -6.27 8.28 -0.76
CA CYS A 99 -5.36 9.42 -0.84
C CYS A 99 -4.66 9.71 0.50
N PRO A 100 -3.33 9.54 0.59
CA PRO A 100 -2.62 9.70 1.86
C PRO A 100 -2.41 11.17 2.26
N THR A 101 -2.58 12.13 1.34
CA THR A 101 -2.30 13.54 1.56
C THR A 101 -3.53 14.43 1.51
N THR A 102 -4.75 13.87 1.50
CA THR A 102 -6.01 14.64 1.35
C THR A 102 -6.04 15.53 0.10
N ALA A 103 -5.25 15.20 -0.94
CA ALA A 103 -5.35 15.86 -2.23
C ALA A 103 -6.71 15.60 -2.89
N LEU A 104 -7.34 14.47 -2.59
CA LEU A 104 -8.73 14.17 -2.93
C LEU A 104 -9.57 14.26 -1.66
N THR A 105 -10.60 15.11 -1.68
CA THR A 105 -11.53 15.28 -0.56
C THR A 105 -12.95 15.44 -1.05
N ARG A 106 -13.93 14.98 -0.26
CA ARG A 106 -15.34 15.20 -0.52
C ARG A 106 -15.78 16.47 0.20
N ARG A 107 -16.37 17.42 -0.53
CA ARG A 107 -17.02 18.57 0.09
C ARG A 107 -18.37 18.18 0.68
N PRO A 108 -18.88 18.90 1.71
CA PRO A 108 -20.19 18.62 2.29
C PRO A 108 -21.35 18.63 1.28
N ASP A 109 -21.27 19.50 0.26
CA ASP A 109 -22.26 19.68 -0.81
C ASP A 109 -22.23 18.58 -1.89
N GLY A 110 -21.32 17.59 -1.79
CA GLY A 110 -21.30 16.42 -2.68
C GLY A 110 -20.01 16.23 -3.49
N PRO A 111 -19.48 17.27 -4.17
CA PRO A 111 -18.35 17.10 -5.07
C PRO A 111 -17.11 16.54 -4.40
N VAL A 112 -16.53 15.51 -5.00
CA VAL A 112 -15.15 15.09 -4.74
C VAL A 112 -14.21 16.00 -5.52
N THR A 113 -13.42 16.83 -4.84
CA THR A 113 -12.49 17.78 -5.44
C THR A 113 -11.05 17.23 -5.46
N TYR A 114 -10.17 17.93 -6.18
CA TYR A 114 -8.75 17.59 -6.29
C TYR A 114 -7.90 18.86 -6.09
N ASP A 115 -6.91 18.76 -5.21
CA ASP A 115 -5.93 19.80 -4.92
C ASP A 115 -4.52 19.32 -5.29
N ALA A 116 -4.01 19.88 -6.39
CA ALA A 116 -2.70 19.51 -6.93
C ALA A 116 -1.52 19.91 -6.02
N SER A 117 -1.70 20.86 -5.10
CA SER A 117 -0.63 21.35 -4.21
C SER A 117 -0.29 20.37 -3.07
N LYS A 118 -1.19 19.41 -2.82
CA LYS A 118 -1.04 18.35 -1.82
C LYS A 118 -0.71 16.99 -2.44
N CYS A 119 -0.87 16.85 -3.75
CA CYS A 119 -0.78 15.57 -4.44
C CYS A 119 0.67 15.11 -4.59
N ILE A 120 0.98 13.91 -4.12
CA ILE A 120 2.31 13.28 -4.32
C ILE A 120 2.40 12.43 -5.59
N GLY A 121 1.33 12.31 -6.37
CA GLY A 121 1.32 11.54 -7.62
C GLY A 121 1.49 10.03 -7.43
N CYS A 122 0.99 9.46 -6.32
CA CYS A 122 1.10 8.03 -5.99
C CYS A 122 0.14 7.10 -6.76
N ARG A 123 -0.84 7.67 -7.48
CA ARG A 123 -1.78 6.95 -8.36
C ARG A 123 -2.68 5.89 -7.70
N TYR A 124 -2.67 5.75 -6.37
CA TYR A 124 -3.55 4.84 -5.64
C TYR A 124 -5.04 5.08 -5.91
N CYS A 125 -5.41 6.34 -6.17
CA CYS A 125 -6.78 6.72 -6.51
C CYS A 125 -7.26 6.18 -7.87
N ILE A 126 -6.36 5.85 -8.80
CA ILE A 126 -6.70 5.28 -10.11
C ILE A 126 -7.32 3.89 -9.92
N TRP A 127 -6.61 3.00 -9.21
CA TRP A 127 -7.09 1.65 -8.90
C TRP A 127 -8.22 1.60 -7.86
N ALA A 128 -8.27 2.55 -6.93
CA ALA A 128 -9.36 2.59 -5.95
C ALA A 128 -10.71 3.00 -6.56
N CYS A 129 -10.74 3.58 -7.76
CA CYS A 129 -11.98 4.03 -8.39
C CYS A 129 -12.58 2.90 -9.25
N PRO A 130 -13.77 2.36 -8.91
CA PRO A 130 -14.36 1.26 -9.68
C PRO A 130 -14.82 1.66 -11.09
N TRP A 131 -14.84 2.96 -11.38
CA TRP A 131 -15.17 3.51 -12.71
C TRP A 131 -13.94 3.97 -13.50
N GLY A 132 -12.72 3.76 -13.00
CA GLY A 132 -11.48 4.13 -13.73
C GLY A 132 -11.34 5.61 -14.06
N VAL A 133 -11.92 6.50 -13.24
CA VAL A 133 -12.05 7.92 -13.57
C VAL A 133 -10.77 8.75 -13.35
N PRO A 134 -10.03 8.62 -12.24
CA PRO A 134 -8.79 9.37 -12.06
C PRO A 134 -7.75 8.92 -13.09
N THR A 135 -7.14 9.88 -13.77
CA THR A 135 -6.13 9.63 -14.80
C THR A 135 -4.85 10.42 -14.48
N ALA A 136 -3.70 9.96 -14.96
CA ALA A 136 -2.43 10.67 -14.76
C ALA A 136 -1.96 11.37 -16.05
N GLU A 137 -1.22 12.47 -15.89
CA GLU A 137 -0.50 13.16 -16.97
C GLU A 137 0.81 12.43 -17.33
N TRP A 138 0.73 11.35 -18.12
CA TRP A 138 1.90 10.51 -18.42
C TRP A 138 3.02 11.22 -19.20
N ASP A 139 2.68 12.23 -20.01
CA ASP A 139 3.61 13.01 -20.84
C ASP A 139 4.32 14.15 -20.08
N SER A 140 4.14 14.24 -18.76
CA SER A 140 4.68 15.32 -17.92
C SER A 140 5.80 14.81 -17.01
N LEU A 141 6.83 15.66 -16.81
CA LEU A 141 7.87 15.43 -15.79
C LEU A 141 7.33 15.61 -14.35
N ALA A 142 6.23 16.35 -14.21
CA ALA A 142 5.52 16.58 -12.96
C ALA A 142 4.07 16.10 -13.10
N PRO A 143 3.86 14.77 -13.26
CA PRO A 143 2.57 14.21 -13.62
C PRO A 143 1.55 14.44 -12.51
N LYS A 144 0.48 15.19 -12.84
CA LYS A 144 -0.65 15.39 -11.94
C LYS A 144 -1.71 14.31 -12.19
N ILE A 145 -2.47 14.01 -11.13
CA ILE A 145 -3.72 13.25 -11.27
C ILE A 145 -4.81 14.22 -11.69
N GLN A 146 -5.69 13.80 -12.58
CA GLN A 146 -6.73 14.62 -13.15
C GLN A 146 -8.06 13.86 -13.19
N LYS A 147 -9.15 14.58 -12.92
CA LYS A 147 -10.53 14.08 -12.96
C LYS A 147 -11.53 15.22 -12.91
N CYS A 148 -12.78 14.92 -13.26
CA CYS A 148 -13.91 15.83 -13.02
C CYS A 148 -14.01 16.22 -11.52
N THR A 149 -14.28 17.50 -11.25
CA THR A 149 -14.47 18.11 -9.91
C THR A 149 -15.93 18.54 -9.67
N HIS A 150 -16.86 18.09 -10.50
CA HIS A 150 -18.27 18.52 -10.53
C HIS A 150 -18.47 20.02 -10.72
N CYS A 151 -17.46 20.72 -11.26
CA CYS A 151 -17.42 22.19 -11.31
C CYS A 151 -17.62 22.84 -9.92
N ALA A 152 -17.09 22.22 -8.86
CA ALA A 152 -17.21 22.74 -7.49
C ALA A 152 -16.68 24.18 -7.36
N ASP A 153 -15.70 24.55 -8.18
CA ASP A 153 -15.15 25.90 -8.27
C ASP A 153 -16.19 26.94 -8.75
N ARG A 154 -17.19 26.55 -9.54
CA ARG A 154 -18.30 27.47 -9.95
C ARG A 154 -19.14 27.93 -8.78
N VAL A 155 -19.26 27.10 -7.74
CA VAL A 155 -20.05 27.42 -6.54
C VAL A 155 -19.42 28.57 -5.76
N ASP A 156 -18.10 28.66 -5.81
CA ASP A 156 -17.30 29.62 -5.07
C ASP A 156 -16.95 30.87 -5.91
N GLN A 157 -17.38 30.95 -7.18
CA GLN A 157 -17.14 32.10 -8.05
C GLN A 157 -17.83 33.37 -7.49
N PRO A 158 -17.13 34.51 -7.42
CA PRO A 158 -17.74 35.77 -7.05
C PRO A 158 -18.77 36.20 -8.10
N LEU A 159 -19.87 36.78 -7.64
CA LEU A 159 -20.86 37.37 -8.54
C LEU A 159 -20.31 38.69 -9.10
N PRO A 160 -20.56 39.02 -10.38
CA PRO A 160 -20.28 40.34 -10.92
C PRO A 160 -21.08 41.39 -10.13
N LEU A 161 -20.48 42.57 -9.96
CA LEU A 161 -21.14 43.70 -9.29
C LEU A 161 -22.10 44.43 -10.24
N ALA A 162 -21.83 44.36 -11.55
CA ALA A 162 -22.61 45.03 -12.58
C ALA A 162 -22.61 44.22 -13.88
N ARG A 163 -23.68 44.37 -14.68
CA ARG A 163 -23.79 43.85 -16.05
C ARG A 163 -23.88 45.03 -17.00
N ASN A 164 -22.96 45.12 -17.96
CA ASN A 164 -22.89 46.23 -18.92
C ASN A 164 -22.87 47.63 -18.26
N GLY A 165 -22.21 47.77 -17.10
CA GLY A 165 -22.12 49.04 -16.38
C GLY A 165 -23.32 49.39 -15.49
N GLN A 166 -24.35 48.54 -15.43
CA GLN A 166 -25.48 48.69 -14.50
C GLN A 166 -25.34 47.72 -13.33
N GLU A 167 -25.49 48.22 -12.10
CA GLU A 167 -25.50 47.38 -10.90
C GLU A 167 -26.62 46.35 -10.96
N LEU A 168 -26.31 45.12 -10.54
CA LEU A 168 -27.29 44.04 -10.52
C LEU A 168 -28.26 44.23 -9.36
N THR A 169 -29.55 44.09 -9.63
CA THR A 169 -30.56 43.97 -8.57
C THR A 169 -30.34 42.67 -7.76
N ALA A 170 -30.96 42.58 -6.59
CA ALA A 170 -30.86 41.38 -5.75
C ALA A 170 -31.39 40.13 -6.47
N ASP A 171 -32.51 40.25 -7.18
CA ASP A 171 -33.11 39.15 -7.94
C ASP A 171 -32.25 38.74 -9.14
N GLU A 172 -31.68 39.70 -9.86
CA GLU A 172 -30.74 39.41 -10.95
C GLU A 172 -29.45 38.76 -10.45
N SER A 173 -28.95 39.20 -9.29
CA SER A 173 -27.79 38.59 -8.62
C SER A 173 -28.08 37.15 -8.22
N GLN A 174 -29.28 36.87 -7.70
CA GLN A 174 -29.70 35.52 -7.34
C GLN A 174 -29.91 34.63 -8.58
N ALA A 175 -30.54 35.15 -9.63
CA ALA A 175 -30.71 34.44 -10.90
C ALA A 175 -29.36 34.12 -11.54
N PHE A 176 -28.42 35.07 -11.51
CA PHE A 176 -27.07 34.87 -12.01
C PHE A 176 -26.31 33.82 -11.20
N ARG A 177 -26.47 33.83 -9.86
CA ARG A 177 -25.92 32.78 -8.99
C ARG A 177 -26.49 31.42 -9.35
N ALA A 178 -27.80 31.30 -9.50
CA ALA A 178 -28.46 30.04 -9.87
C ALA A 178 -27.98 29.50 -11.23
N ASP A 179 -27.65 30.38 -12.18
CA ASP A 179 -27.12 29.99 -13.49
C ASP A 179 -25.62 29.62 -13.46
N ILE A 180 -24.81 30.28 -12.63
CA ILE A 180 -23.38 29.98 -12.52
C ILE A 180 -23.11 28.64 -11.85
N VAL A 181 -23.83 28.31 -10.78
CA VAL A 181 -23.58 27.11 -9.96
C VAL A 181 -23.82 25.80 -10.72
N VAL A 182 -24.53 25.85 -11.86
CA VAL A 182 -24.77 24.69 -12.72
C VAL A 182 -23.45 24.26 -13.37
N PRO A 183 -23.07 22.96 -13.32
CA PRO A 183 -21.88 22.47 -13.99
C PRO A 183 -21.88 22.78 -15.48
N ALA A 184 -20.72 23.16 -16.03
CA ALA A 184 -20.60 23.61 -17.43
C ALA A 184 -21.15 22.61 -18.44
N CYS A 185 -20.88 21.32 -18.21
CA CYS A 185 -21.36 20.22 -19.03
C CYS A 185 -22.89 20.07 -19.01
N VAL A 186 -23.55 20.33 -17.88
CA VAL A 186 -25.01 20.27 -17.73
C VAL A 186 -25.63 21.45 -18.47
N LYS A 187 -25.12 22.66 -18.25
CA LYS A 187 -25.59 23.89 -18.91
C LYS A 187 -25.49 23.80 -20.44
N ALA A 188 -24.48 23.11 -20.96
CA ALA A 188 -24.27 22.94 -22.39
C ALA A 188 -25.14 21.86 -23.05
N CYS A 189 -26.00 21.14 -22.32
CA CYS A 189 -26.80 20.05 -22.89
C CYS A 189 -28.02 20.57 -23.66
N PRO A 190 -28.06 20.45 -25.01
CA PRO A 190 -29.21 20.95 -25.79
C PRO A 190 -30.42 20.02 -25.72
N ALA A 191 -30.21 18.73 -25.42
CA ALA A 191 -31.24 17.70 -25.46
C ALA A 191 -31.96 17.49 -24.12
N ASP A 192 -31.64 18.31 -23.11
CA ASP A 192 -32.18 18.16 -21.75
C ASP A 192 -31.96 16.76 -21.14
N ALA A 193 -30.85 16.12 -21.54
CA ALA A 193 -30.43 14.82 -21.04
C ALA A 193 -29.76 14.93 -19.66
N LEU A 194 -29.29 16.13 -19.28
CA LEU A 194 -28.60 16.41 -18.03
C LEU A 194 -29.42 17.38 -17.19
N ARG A 195 -29.72 17.01 -15.93
CA ARG A 195 -30.37 17.90 -14.94
C ARG A 195 -29.48 18.00 -13.70
N PHE A 196 -29.48 19.16 -13.05
CA PHE A 196 -28.70 19.40 -11.83
C PHE A 196 -29.60 20.01 -10.75
N GLY A 197 -29.52 19.48 -9.54
CA GLY A 197 -30.37 19.89 -8.43
C GLY A 197 -29.98 19.14 -7.16
N GLU A 198 -30.88 19.09 -6.19
CA GLU A 198 -30.64 18.34 -4.96
C GLU A 198 -30.82 16.85 -5.19
N ARG A 199 -30.09 16.01 -4.45
CA ARG A 199 -30.09 14.56 -4.68
C ARG A 199 -31.48 13.93 -4.61
N GLU A 200 -32.27 14.31 -3.61
CA GLU A 200 -33.62 13.77 -3.43
C GLU A 200 -34.56 14.19 -4.57
N GLU A 201 -34.49 15.45 -5.00
CA GLU A 201 -35.23 15.96 -6.17
C GLU A 201 -34.85 15.20 -7.45
N MET A 202 -33.55 14.93 -7.66
CA MET A 202 -33.07 14.21 -8.83
C MET A 202 -33.49 12.73 -8.80
N LEU A 203 -33.56 12.10 -7.62
CA LEU A 203 -34.10 10.75 -7.47
C LEU A 203 -35.61 10.71 -7.72
N GLU A 204 -36.36 11.68 -7.21
CA GLU A 204 -37.79 11.77 -7.45
C GLU A 204 -38.08 11.96 -8.95
N GLU A 205 -37.38 12.88 -9.60
CA GLU A 205 -37.47 13.08 -11.05
C GLU A 205 -37.08 11.81 -11.83
N ALA A 206 -36.04 11.09 -11.39
CA ALA A 206 -35.63 9.84 -12.01
C ALA A 206 -36.73 8.76 -11.90
N ARG A 207 -37.28 8.54 -10.71
CA ARG A 207 -38.39 7.61 -10.47
C ARG A 207 -39.64 8.00 -11.26
N LYS A 208 -39.93 9.30 -11.32
CA LYS A 208 -41.05 9.85 -12.11
C LYS A 208 -40.88 9.52 -13.59
N ARG A 209 -39.69 9.71 -14.18
CA ARG A 209 -39.41 9.35 -15.58
C ARG A 209 -39.61 7.86 -15.86
N ILE A 210 -39.09 7.01 -14.99
CA ILE A 210 -39.27 5.55 -15.09
C ILE A 210 -40.75 5.20 -15.01
N SER A 211 -41.48 5.72 -14.02
CA SER A 211 -42.90 5.40 -13.81
C SER A 211 -43.82 5.88 -14.94
N ASN A 212 -43.50 7.03 -15.56
CA ASN A 212 -44.29 7.60 -16.65
C ASN A 212 -44.09 6.88 -17.98
N ARG A 213 -42.93 6.22 -18.18
CA ARG A 213 -42.57 5.50 -19.41
C ARG A 213 -41.77 4.23 -19.10
N PRO A 214 -42.38 3.23 -18.42
CA PRO A 214 -41.68 2.01 -18.01
C PRO A 214 -41.16 1.19 -19.20
N GLU A 215 -41.74 1.37 -20.39
CA GLU A 215 -41.29 0.73 -21.63
C GLU A 215 -39.97 1.31 -22.17
N LYS A 216 -39.61 2.53 -21.78
CA LYS A 216 -38.40 3.23 -22.26
C LYS A 216 -37.20 3.00 -21.35
N TYR A 217 -37.42 2.73 -20.07
CA TYR A 217 -36.37 2.69 -19.05
C TYR A 217 -36.26 1.31 -18.41
N ILE A 218 -35.04 0.91 -18.08
CA ILE A 218 -34.86 -0.16 -17.09
C ILE A 218 -35.27 0.36 -15.72
N ASN A 219 -35.94 -0.48 -14.93
CA ASN A 219 -36.39 -0.12 -13.58
C ASN A 219 -35.22 -0.16 -12.58
N HIS A 220 -34.23 0.70 -12.81
CA HIS A 220 -33.02 0.80 -12.01
C HIS A 220 -32.37 2.18 -12.21
N ILE A 221 -32.05 2.87 -11.12
CA ILE A 221 -31.34 4.15 -11.11
C ILE A 221 -29.90 3.87 -10.68
N TYR A 222 -28.98 3.92 -11.64
CA TYR A 222 -27.57 3.67 -11.34
C TYR A 222 -26.95 4.89 -10.64
N GLY A 223 -26.18 4.64 -9.58
CA GLY A 223 -25.66 5.64 -8.64
C GLY A 223 -26.54 5.85 -7.42
N GLU A 224 -27.73 5.23 -7.35
CA GLU A 224 -28.59 5.34 -6.16
C GLU A 224 -27.96 4.63 -4.96
N LYS A 225 -27.40 3.43 -5.18
CA LYS A 225 -26.85 2.55 -4.13
C LYS A 225 -25.45 2.04 -4.43
N GLU A 226 -25.04 2.02 -5.69
CA GLU A 226 -23.78 1.46 -6.17
C GLU A 226 -22.61 2.08 -5.42
N ALA A 227 -21.77 1.22 -4.84
CA ALA A 227 -20.62 1.59 -4.00
C ALA A 227 -20.98 2.58 -2.86
N GLY A 228 -22.16 2.46 -2.26
CA GLY A 228 -22.64 3.34 -1.19
C GLY A 228 -23.34 4.62 -1.68
N GLY A 229 -23.63 4.71 -2.98
CA GLY A 229 -24.35 5.82 -3.60
C GLY A 229 -23.45 6.95 -4.09
N THR A 230 -23.97 7.72 -5.05
CA THR A 230 -23.22 8.74 -5.77
C THR A 230 -23.99 10.07 -5.89
N SER A 231 -23.31 11.09 -6.41
CA SER A 231 -23.88 12.40 -6.74
C SER A 231 -24.09 12.58 -8.25
N VAL A 232 -24.00 11.48 -9.02
CA VAL A 232 -24.34 11.45 -10.44
C VAL A 232 -25.16 10.19 -10.69
N LEU A 233 -26.42 10.39 -11.04
CA LEU A 233 -27.40 9.34 -11.25
C LEU A 233 -27.61 9.11 -12.74
N TYR A 234 -27.86 7.87 -13.14
CA TYR A 234 -28.12 7.53 -14.54
C TYR A 234 -29.44 6.80 -14.72
N LEU A 235 -30.11 7.10 -15.83
CA LEU A 235 -31.21 6.35 -16.41
C LEU A 235 -30.77 5.81 -17.77
N ALA A 236 -31.18 4.57 -18.08
CA ALA A 236 -30.89 3.93 -19.35
C ALA A 236 -32.09 3.14 -19.89
N SER A 237 -32.08 2.88 -21.19
CA SER A 237 -33.03 1.97 -21.87
C SER A 237 -32.53 0.53 -21.96
N VAL A 238 -31.26 0.30 -21.60
CA VAL A 238 -30.56 -0.98 -21.70
C VAL A 238 -29.80 -1.25 -20.39
N PRO A 239 -29.45 -2.52 -20.09
CA PRO A 239 -28.61 -2.85 -18.94
C PRO A 239 -27.32 -2.03 -18.92
N PHE A 240 -26.95 -1.55 -17.72
CA PHE A 240 -25.83 -0.63 -17.51
C PHE A 240 -24.48 -1.24 -17.92
N GLU A 241 -24.33 -2.56 -17.82
CA GLU A 241 -23.13 -3.30 -18.24
C GLU A 241 -22.90 -3.18 -19.74
N LYS A 242 -23.97 -3.15 -20.55
CA LYS A 242 -23.86 -3.00 -22.02
C LYS A 242 -23.40 -1.61 -22.45
N ILE A 243 -23.64 -0.61 -21.61
CA ILE A 243 -23.17 0.77 -21.79
C ILE A 243 -21.97 1.07 -20.88
N GLY A 244 -21.32 0.03 -20.39
CA GLY A 244 -20.01 0.14 -19.79
C GLY A 244 -19.97 0.60 -18.33
N PHE A 245 -21.07 0.50 -17.61
CA PHE A 245 -21.07 0.66 -16.17
C PHE A 245 -20.89 -0.70 -15.48
N PRO A 246 -19.95 -0.83 -14.53
CA PRO A 246 -19.75 -2.09 -13.84
C PRO A 246 -20.93 -2.40 -12.91
N ALA A 247 -21.24 -3.70 -12.76
CA ALA A 247 -22.12 -4.17 -11.70
C ALA A 247 -21.37 -4.11 -10.36
N LEU A 248 -21.85 -3.27 -9.44
CA LEU A 248 -21.24 -3.04 -8.13
C LEU A 248 -22.24 -3.35 -7.01
N GLY A 249 -21.73 -3.70 -5.83
CA GLY A 249 -22.57 -3.87 -4.64
C GLY A 249 -22.98 -2.54 -3.98
N ASP A 250 -23.94 -2.62 -3.05
CA ASP A 250 -24.49 -1.44 -2.34
C ASP A 250 -23.56 -0.86 -1.26
N LYS A 251 -22.52 -1.61 -0.87
CA LYS A 251 -21.62 -1.19 0.21
C LYS A 251 -20.52 -0.28 -0.32
N ALA A 252 -20.30 0.83 0.37
CA ALA A 252 -19.15 1.70 0.13
C ALA A 252 -17.83 0.94 0.35
N TYR A 253 -16.91 1.01 -0.61
CA TYR A 253 -15.59 0.38 -0.46
C TYR A 253 -14.82 0.88 0.76
N PRO A 254 -14.81 2.19 1.09
CA PRO A 254 -14.16 2.67 2.31
C PRO A 254 -14.71 2.07 3.60
N ALA A 255 -15.95 1.57 3.63
CA ALA A 255 -16.52 1.01 4.86
C ALA A 255 -15.72 -0.19 5.38
N VAL A 256 -15.17 -1.00 4.47
CA VAL A 256 -14.38 -2.20 4.82
C VAL A 256 -12.98 -1.80 5.29
N SER A 257 -12.30 -0.90 4.58
CA SER A 257 -10.96 -0.44 4.96
C SER A 257 -10.99 0.40 6.24
N ARG A 258 -12.01 1.25 6.43
CA ARG A 258 -12.19 2.08 7.64
C ARG A 258 -12.34 1.23 8.90
N ALA A 259 -13.02 0.09 8.82
CA ALA A 259 -13.12 -0.85 9.93
C ALA A 259 -11.74 -1.40 10.34
N ALA A 260 -10.89 -1.77 9.37
CA ALA A 260 -9.52 -2.19 9.64
C ALA A 260 -8.67 -1.06 10.24
N LEU A 261 -8.79 0.16 9.71
CA LEU A 261 -8.02 1.33 10.17
C LEU A 261 -8.41 1.77 11.60
N HIS A 262 -9.69 1.74 11.95
CA HIS A 262 -10.11 2.05 13.32
C HIS A 262 -9.65 1.00 14.34
N ALA A 263 -9.29 -0.21 13.92
CA ALA A 263 -8.72 -1.22 14.79
C ALA A 263 -7.22 -0.99 15.09
N VAL A 264 -6.54 -0.13 14.33
CA VAL A 264 -5.08 0.09 14.48
C VAL A 264 -4.72 0.73 15.83
N PRO A 265 -5.32 1.86 16.26
CA PRO A 265 -5.00 2.46 17.56
C PRO A 265 -5.13 1.48 18.76
N PRO A 266 -6.25 0.75 18.94
CA PRO A 266 -6.34 -0.23 20.01
C PRO A 266 -5.38 -1.42 19.80
N ALA A 267 -5.10 -1.83 18.55
CA ALA A 267 -4.13 -2.89 18.29
C ALA A 267 -2.70 -2.51 18.71
N VAL A 268 -2.25 -1.27 18.46
CA VAL A 268 -0.94 -0.77 18.92
C VAL A 268 -0.82 -0.86 20.45
N LEU A 269 -1.86 -0.44 21.17
CA LEU A 269 -1.90 -0.52 22.63
C LEU A 269 -1.89 -1.98 23.12
N ALA A 270 -2.73 -2.83 22.52
CA ALA A 270 -2.85 -4.23 22.89
C ALA A 270 -1.55 -5.00 22.65
N VAL A 271 -0.94 -4.84 21.47
CA VAL A 271 0.35 -5.46 21.12
C VAL A 271 1.46 -4.93 22.02
N GLY A 272 1.54 -3.60 22.23
CA GLY A 272 2.54 -3.02 23.12
C GLY A 272 2.46 -3.54 24.56
N ALA A 273 1.25 -3.60 25.13
CA ALA A 273 1.01 -4.14 26.46
C ALA A 273 1.32 -5.64 26.54
N LEU A 274 0.88 -6.41 25.54
CA LEU A 274 1.14 -7.85 25.46
C LEU A 274 2.65 -8.13 25.40
N LEU A 275 3.40 -7.44 24.53
CA LEU A 275 4.84 -7.61 24.42
C LEU A 275 5.58 -7.21 25.70
N GLY A 276 5.15 -6.13 26.37
CA GLY A 276 5.68 -5.74 27.68
C GLY A 276 5.42 -6.79 28.78
N GLY A 277 4.24 -7.41 28.75
CA GLY A 277 3.86 -8.52 29.63
C GLY A 277 4.67 -9.80 29.36
N ILE A 278 4.79 -10.19 28.09
CA ILE A 278 5.60 -11.34 27.65
C ILE A 278 7.05 -11.16 28.08
N TYR A 279 7.64 -9.98 27.81
CA TYR A 279 9.02 -9.69 28.25
C TYR A 279 9.16 -9.84 29.77
N SER A 280 8.22 -9.28 30.55
CA SER A 280 8.26 -9.36 32.02
C SER A 280 8.17 -10.81 32.52
N PHE A 281 7.33 -11.62 31.88
CA PHE A 281 7.19 -13.05 32.17
C PHE A 281 8.48 -13.81 31.87
N PHE A 282 9.03 -13.67 30.65
CA PHE A 282 10.27 -14.36 30.27
C PHE A 282 11.46 -13.89 31.11
N LYS A 283 11.55 -12.60 31.44
CA LYS A 283 12.58 -12.08 32.34
C LYS A 283 12.54 -12.74 33.72
N ARG A 284 11.35 -12.82 34.33
CA ARG A 284 11.17 -13.49 35.64
C ARG A 284 11.51 -14.97 35.55
N ARG A 285 11.07 -15.64 34.48
CA ARG A 285 11.37 -17.05 34.24
C ARG A 285 12.87 -17.31 34.08
N THR A 286 13.58 -16.50 33.29
CA THR A 286 15.04 -16.64 33.14
C THR A 286 15.74 -16.42 34.48
N ALA A 287 15.36 -15.37 35.23
CA ALA A 287 15.94 -15.11 36.54
C ALA A 287 15.71 -16.26 37.53
N ALA A 288 14.51 -16.86 37.53
CA ALA A 288 14.20 -18.02 38.37
C ALA A 288 14.99 -19.27 37.97
N LEU A 289 15.17 -19.52 36.67
CA LEU A 289 16.00 -20.63 36.17
C LEU A 289 17.48 -20.44 36.53
N THR A 290 18.01 -19.22 36.39
CA THR A 290 19.39 -18.90 36.79
C THR A 290 19.60 -19.08 38.30
N ALA A 291 18.68 -18.58 39.12
CA ALA A 291 18.73 -18.78 40.57
C ALA A 291 18.57 -20.25 40.98
N ALA A 292 17.83 -21.06 40.21
CA ALA A 292 17.71 -22.50 40.44
C ALA A 292 18.97 -23.29 40.02
N SER A 293 19.73 -22.80 39.04
CA SER A 293 21.00 -23.41 38.62
C SER A 293 22.21 -23.03 39.49
N GLU A 294 22.11 -21.97 40.30
CA GLU A 294 23.16 -21.52 41.24
C GLU A 294 23.43 -22.51 42.41
N GLY A 295 22.74 -23.65 42.46
CA GLY A 295 23.02 -24.76 43.39
C GLY A 295 24.07 -25.79 42.91
N THR A 296 24.63 -25.61 41.72
CA THR A 296 25.70 -26.44 41.18
C THR A 296 26.77 -25.52 40.59
N ASP A 297 27.99 -25.58 41.12
CA ASP A 297 29.16 -24.86 40.59
C ASP A 297 29.37 -25.18 39.10
N SER A 298 28.85 -24.31 38.25
CA SER A 298 29.30 -24.16 36.87
C SER A 298 29.58 -22.69 36.68
N GLU A 299 30.85 -22.36 36.43
CA GLU A 299 31.30 -21.04 36.01
C GLU A 299 30.30 -20.41 35.03
N ASP A 300 29.99 -19.13 35.25
CA ASP A 300 29.16 -18.25 34.42
C ASP A 300 29.69 -18.21 32.98
N THR A 301 29.40 -19.28 32.23
CA THR A 301 29.58 -19.37 30.79
C THR A 301 28.37 -18.73 30.11
N THR A 302 28.10 -17.48 30.47
CA THR A 302 27.41 -16.61 29.52
C THR A 302 28.34 -16.50 28.32
N HIS A 303 28.09 -17.31 27.27
CA HIS A 303 28.77 -17.23 25.97
C HIS A 303 28.67 -15.79 25.48
N HIS A 304 29.68 -14.98 25.82
CA HIS A 304 29.82 -13.63 25.33
C HIS A 304 30.22 -13.77 23.88
N VAL A 305 29.22 -13.69 23.00
CA VAL A 305 29.43 -13.63 21.55
C VAL A 305 30.24 -12.35 21.28
N GLU A 306 31.55 -12.51 21.13
CA GLU A 306 32.42 -11.44 20.66
C GLU A 306 32.09 -11.17 19.19
N PHE A 307 32.20 -9.92 18.77
CA PHE A 307 31.95 -9.52 17.38
C PHE A 307 33.20 -8.89 16.80
N GLU A 308 33.56 -9.29 15.58
CA GLU A 308 34.77 -8.81 14.92
C GLU A 308 34.45 -8.32 13.49
N PRO A 309 35.17 -7.28 13.00
CA PRO A 309 35.07 -6.85 11.61
C PRO A 309 35.65 -7.91 10.67
N LEU A 310 35.15 -7.94 9.43
CA LEU A 310 35.60 -8.86 8.40
C LEU A 310 36.97 -8.43 7.82
N ASN A 311 37.97 -9.30 7.87
CA ASN A 311 39.36 -9.00 7.45
C ASN A 311 39.67 -9.23 5.95
N HIS A 312 38.68 -9.44 5.08
CA HIS A 312 38.90 -9.68 3.65
C HIS A 312 38.92 -8.38 2.81
N LYS A 313 39.72 -8.37 1.73
CA LYS A 313 39.79 -7.26 0.76
C LYS A 313 38.39 -6.85 0.26
N LEU A 314 38.18 -5.55 0.09
CA LEU A 314 36.91 -4.98 -0.37
C LEU A 314 36.70 -5.18 -1.88
N LEU A 315 37.75 -5.09 -2.70
CA LEU A 315 37.63 -5.24 -4.15
C LEU A 315 37.82 -6.71 -4.55
N THR A 316 36.70 -7.40 -4.72
CA THR A 316 36.62 -8.75 -5.31
C THR A 316 35.92 -8.66 -6.68
N PRO A 317 36.05 -9.66 -7.57
CA PRO A 317 35.32 -9.69 -8.84
C PRO A 317 33.80 -9.53 -8.66
N LEU A 318 33.24 -10.12 -7.59
CA LEU A 318 31.84 -9.95 -7.22
C LEU A 318 31.51 -8.48 -6.88
N ASN A 319 32.37 -7.80 -6.12
CA ASN A 319 32.12 -6.41 -5.76
C ASN A 319 32.27 -5.45 -6.96
N TRP A 320 33.12 -5.77 -7.94
CA TRP A 320 33.14 -5.06 -9.22
C TRP A 320 31.83 -5.22 -10.00
N LEU A 321 31.27 -6.43 -10.05
CA LEU A 321 29.95 -6.66 -10.63
C LEU A 321 28.86 -5.87 -9.89
N LEU A 322 28.88 -5.87 -8.55
CA LEU A 322 27.94 -5.09 -7.75
C LEU A 322 28.06 -3.58 -8.05
N LEU A 323 29.28 -3.04 -8.14
CA LEU A 323 29.51 -1.64 -8.50
C LEU A 323 28.99 -1.30 -9.91
N ALA A 324 29.16 -2.20 -10.88
CA ALA A 324 28.61 -2.02 -12.22
C ALA A 324 27.07 -1.99 -12.20
N LEU A 325 26.43 -2.89 -11.45
CA LEU A 325 24.97 -2.89 -11.26
C LEU A 325 24.47 -1.65 -10.51
N ILE A 326 25.21 -1.17 -9.50
CA ILE A 326 24.91 0.08 -8.80
C ILE A 326 24.99 1.27 -9.77
N ALA A 327 26.00 1.33 -10.63
CA ALA A 327 26.12 2.36 -11.65
C ALA A 327 24.95 2.32 -12.63
N PHE A 328 24.55 1.13 -13.10
CA PHE A 328 23.37 0.96 -13.95
C PHE A 328 22.08 1.42 -13.27
N GLY A 329 21.90 1.10 -11.99
CA GLY A 329 20.76 1.57 -11.20
C GLY A 329 20.77 3.09 -10.99
N GLY A 330 21.93 3.68 -10.74
CA GLY A 330 22.09 5.14 -10.64
C GLY A 330 21.74 5.86 -11.95
N ILE A 331 22.19 5.34 -13.10
CA ILE A 331 21.83 5.87 -14.41
C ILE A 331 20.32 5.72 -14.66
N SER A 332 19.74 4.57 -14.30
CA SER A 332 18.30 4.33 -14.47
C SER A 332 17.46 5.26 -13.58
N LEU A 333 17.91 5.53 -12.36
CA LEU A 333 17.26 6.48 -11.45
C LEU A 333 17.33 7.91 -12.00
N LEU A 334 18.48 8.32 -12.56
CA LEU A 334 18.60 9.61 -13.23
C LEU A 334 17.68 9.70 -14.47
N ALA A 335 17.63 8.64 -15.27
CA ALA A 335 16.74 8.56 -16.44
C ALA A 335 15.27 8.66 -16.04
N ARG A 336 14.86 8.06 -14.92
CA ARG A 336 13.50 8.18 -14.36
C ARG A 336 13.10 9.64 -14.08
N PHE A 337 14.01 10.47 -13.58
CA PHE A 337 13.73 11.88 -13.34
C PHE A 337 13.86 12.73 -14.60
N ALA A 338 14.72 12.36 -15.55
CA ALA A 338 14.90 13.07 -16.81
C ALA A 338 13.76 12.83 -17.82
N LEU A 339 13.19 11.62 -17.84
CA LEU A 339 12.15 11.20 -18.78
C LEU A 339 10.73 11.23 -18.20
N GLY A 340 10.60 11.48 -16.89
CA GLY A 340 9.30 11.39 -16.19
C GLY A 340 8.80 9.95 -16.05
N LEU A 341 7.57 9.79 -15.55
CA LEU A 341 6.98 8.45 -15.35
C LEU A 341 6.66 7.77 -16.68
N GLY A 342 6.00 8.46 -17.61
CA GLY A 342 5.60 7.86 -18.89
C GLY A 342 6.77 7.48 -19.78
N GLY A 343 7.89 8.20 -19.73
CA GLY A 343 9.07 7.91 -20.56
C GLY A 343 10.01 6.85 -19.97
N SER A 344 9.93 6.56 -18.67
CA SER A 344 10.82 5.61 -17.99
C SER A 344 10.12 4.34 -17.51
N THR A 345 8.80 4.31 -17.52
CA THR A 345 7.98 3.16 -17.12
C THR A 345 6.95 2.89 -18.21
N HIS A 346 6.45 1.66 -18.32
CA HIS A 346 5.32 1.36 -19.19
C HIS A 346 3.98 1.42 -18.44
N LEU A 347 3.91 2.23 -17.38
CA LEU A 347 2.71 2.39 -16.57
C LEU A 347 1.66 3.20 -17.33
N SER A 348 0.40 2.94 -17.01
CA SER A 348 -0.74 3.58 -17.67
C SER A 348 -1.94 3.75 -16.74
N ASN A 349 -3.04 4.29 -17.26
CA ASN A 349 -4.27 4.41 -16.47
C ASN A 349 -4.89 3.04 -16.13
N THR A 350 -4.56 2.00 -16.90
CA THR A 350 -4.93 0.61 -16.57
C THR A 350 -3.97 0.06 -15.52
N TYR A 351 -2.68 0.04 -15.84
CA TYR A 351 -1.62 -0.44 -14.94
C TYR A 351 -0.92 0.75 -14.26
N ALA A 352 -1.57 1.29 -13.22
CA ALA A 352 -1.05 2.40 -12.46
C ALA A 352 0.14 2.01 -11.56
N TRP A 353 0.22 0.73 -11.16
CA TRP A 353 1.35 0.14 -10.45
C TRP A 353 1.99 -0.95 -11.30
N GLY A 354 3.30 -1.12 -11.11
CA GLY A 354 4.09 -2.10 -11.83
C GLY A 354 5.16 -2.73 -10.96
N LEU A 355 6.33 -2.96 -11.56
CA LEU A 355 7.42 -3.74 -10.99
C LEU A 355 7.90 -3.17 -9.65
N TRP A 356 7.97 -1.85 -9.50
CA TRP A 356 8.44 -1.24 -8.25
C TRP A 356 7.55 -1.51 -7.05
N ILE A 357 6.23 -1.45 -7.20
CA ILE A 357 5.31 -1.78 -6.11
C ILE A 357 5.40 -3.27 -5.77
N VAL A 358 5.51 -4.15 -6.77
CA VAL A 358 5.75 -5.59 -6.54
C VAL A 358 7.03 -5.81 -5.73
N PHE A 359 8.13 -5.18 -6.13
CA PHE A 359 9.39 -5.25 -5.40
C PHE A 359 9.24 -4.73 -3.98
N ASP A 360 8.55 -3.61 -3.79
CA ASP A 360 8.32 -3.05 -2.47
C ASP A 360 7.56 -4.01 -1.56
N LEU A 361 6.43 -4.56 -2.02
CA LEU A 361 5.64 -5.49 -1.20
C LEU A 361 6.43 -6.75 -0.82
N VAL A 362 7.23 -7.24 -1.76
CA VAL A 362 8.13 -8.37 -1.54
C VAL A 362 9.22 -7.99 -0.54
N TRP A 363 9.91 -6.89 -0.76
CA TRP A 363 11.11 -6.51 -0.01
C TRP A 363 10.77 -6.13 1.43
N ILE A 364 9.63 -5.48 1.65
CA ILE A 364 9.13 -5.19 2.99
C ILE A 364 8.77 -6.48 3.72
N ALA A 365 8.05 -7.41 3.07
CA ALA A 365 7.72 -8.70 3.67
C ALA A 365 8.97 -9.53 4.02
N VAL A 366 10.00 -9.41 3.20
CA VAL A 366 11.32 -10.02 3.37
C VAL A 366 12.10 -9.35 4.52
N ALA A 367 12.05 -8.02 4.62
CA ALA A 367 12.69 -7.25 5.68
C ALA A 367 12.03 -7.45 7.06
N ALA A 368 10.84 -8.05 7.11
CA ALA A 368 10.18 -8.47 8.35
C ALA A 368 11.03 -9.43 9.21
N GLY A 369 11.98 -10.15 8.60
CA GLY A 369 12.90 -11.04 9.31
C GLY A 369 13.72 -10.34 10.39
N ALA A 370 14.06 -9.06 10.19
CA ALA A 370 14.83 -8.28 11.14
C ALA A 370 14.11 -8.10 12.49
N PHE A 371 12.85 -7.63 12.47
CA PHE A 371 12.09 -7.46 13.71
C PHE A 371 11.65 -8.79 14.30
N ALA A 372 11.33 -9.80 13.47
CA ALA A 372 10.96 -11.12 13.98
C ALA A 372 12.13 -11.69 14.79
N THR A 373 13.35 -11.56 14.26
CA THR A 373 14.58 -11.98 14.94
C THR A 373 14.84 -11.13 16.20
N ALA A 374 14.71 -9.80 16.13
CA ALA A 374 14.88 -8.92 17.29
C ALA A 374 13.85 -9.22 18.40
N GLY A 375 12.59 -9.46 18.05
CA GLY A 375 11.54 -9.87 18.97
C GLY A 375 11.85 -11.19 19.66
N LEU A 376 12.31 -12.19 18.91
CA LEU A 376 12.73 -13.48 19.48
C LEU A 376 13.90 -13.33 20.46
N ILE A 377 14.92 -12.56 20.09
CA ILE A 377 16.11 -12.34 20.91
C ILE A 377 15.78 -11.57 22.19
N TYR A 378 15.14 -10.40 22.06
CA TYR A 378 14.97 -9.47 23.18
C TYR A 378 13.68 -9.70 23.98
N ILE A 379 12.55 -10.01 23.32
CA ILE A 379 11.25 -10.14 24.00
C ILE A 379 11.07 -11.57 24.53
N PHE A 380 11.34 -12.58 23.70
CA PHE A 380 11.26 -14.00 24.11
C PHE A 380 12.53 -14.53 24.79
N ARG A 381 13.57 -13.69 24.93
CA ARG A 381 14.88 -14.03 25.52
C ARG A 381 15.54 -15.27 24.92
N ARG A 382 15.42 -15.46 23.60
CA ARG A 382 16.11 -16.52 22.83
C ARG A 382 17.57 -16.11 22.57
N MET A 383 18.39 -16.24 23.62
CA MET A 383 19.81 -15.89 23.57
C MET A 383 20.62 -16.78 22.62
N ASP A 384 20.09 -17.95 22.24
CA ASP A 384 20.64 -18.82 21.20
C ASP A 384 20.73 -18.14 19.84
N LEU A 385 19.93 -17.09 19.59
CA LEU A 385 19.90 -16.34 18.34
C LEU A 385 20.67 -15.02 18.40
N TYR A 386 21.29 -14.68 19.54
CA TYR A 386 21.92 -13.38 19.75
C TYR A 386 23.03 -13.06 18.74
N ALA A 387 23.71 -14.09 18.23
CA ALA A 387 24.75 -13.97 17.22
C ALA A 387 24.25 -13.41 15.88
N MET A 388 22.98 -13.66 15.52
CA MET A 388 22.35 -13.18 14.27
C MET A 388 21.70 -11.80 14.43
N GLY A 389 21.66 -11.24 15.65
CA GLY A 389 20.92 -10.00 15.91
C GLY A 389 21.47 -8.79 15.15
N ARG A 390 22.79 -8.58 15.16
CA ARG A 390 23.41 -7.39 14.53
C ARG A 390 23.34 -7.42 13.00
N SER A 391 23.51 -8.59 12.39
CA SER A 391 23.37 -8.78 10.94
C SER A 391 21.91 -8.59 10.52
N ALA A 392 20.96 -9.16 11.27
CA ALA A 392 19.52 -9.01 11.00
C ALA A 392 19.05 -7.55 11.08
N VAL A 393 19.48 -6.78 12.09
CA VAL A 393 19.13 -5.36 12.23
C VAL A 393 19.71 -4.52 11.10
N LEU A 394 20.99 -4.72 10.72
CA LEU A 394 21.57 -4.00 9.59
C LEU A 394 20.85 -4.35 8.28
N MET A 395 20.55 -5.63 8.06
CA MET A 395 19.80 -6.07 6.90
C MET A 395 18.42 -5.40 6.86
N GLY A 396 17.70 -5.36 7.99
CA GLY A 396 16.44 -4.63 8.10
C GLY A 396 16.59 -3.15 7.74
N LEU A 397 17.60 -2.47 8.29
CA LEU A 397 17.85 -1.05 8.04
C LEU A 397 18.11 -0.78 6.55
N LEU A 398 18.96 -1.59 5.90
CA LEU A 398 19.27 -1.46 4.48
C LEU A 398 18.04 -1.76 3.62
N SER A 399 17.28 -2.81 3.94
CA SER A 399 16.09 -3.19 3.17
C SER A 399 14.95 -2.16 3.26
N TYR A 400 14.68 -1.58 4.42
CA TYR A 400 13.67 -0.52 4.52
C TYR A 400 14.16 0.81 3.93
N SER A 401 15.47 1.07 3.95
CA SER A 401 16.05 2.23 3.23
C SER A 401 15.91 2.06 1.71
N PHE A 402 16.14 0.84 1.19
CA PHE A 402 15.88 0.47 -0.20
C PHE A 402 14.43 0.80 -0.60
N VAL A 403 13.47 0.34 0.20
CA VAL A 403 12.02 0.56 -0.04
C VAL A 403 11.72 2.05 -0.10
N THR A 404 12.27 2.83 0.82
CA THR A 404 12.06 4.28 0.85
C THR A 404 12.55 4.95 -0.44
N VAL A 405 13.70 4.52 -0.98
CA VAL A 405 14.24 5.06 -2.25
C VAL A 405 13.35 4.65 -3.43
N THR A 406 12.90 3.40 -3.48
CA THR A 406 12.00 2.90 -4.52
C THR A 406 10.66 3.63 -4.51
N LEU A 407 10.07 3.86 -3.33
CA LEU A 407 8.84 4.66 -3.20
C LEU A 407 9.03 6.08 -3.72
N VAL A 408 10.12 6.75 -3.37
CA VAL A 408 10.42 8.10 -3.87
C VAL A 408 10.57 8.10 -5.40
N ALA A 409 11.14 7.05 -5.99
CA ALA A 409 11.23 6.89 -7.44
C ALA A 409 9.87 6.60 -8.09
N ASP A 410 8.95 5.90 -7.40
CA ASP A 410 7.61 5.61 -7.91
C ASP A 410 6.69 6.83 -7.91
N LEU A 411 6.87 7.76 -6.95
CA LEU A 411 6.05 8.96 -6.85
C LEU A 411 6.13 9.84 -8.10
N GLY A 412 4.97 10.31 -8.56
CA GLY A 412 4.90 11.32 -9.62
C GLY A 412 5.44 12.69 -9.19
N LEU A 413 5.21 13.08 -7.92
CA LEU A 413 5.60 14.39 -7.38
C LEU A 413 6.40 14.24 -6.07
N PRO A 414 7.63 13.68 -6.12
CA PRO A 414 8.37 13.30 -4.91
C PRO A 414 8.78 14.49 -4.03
N TRP A 415 8.93 15.69 -4.58
CA TRP A 415 9.18 16.90 -3.77
C TRP A 415 8.01 17.29 -2.88
N GLN A 416 6.78 16.80 -3.15
CA GLN A 416 5.63 16.99 -2.27
C GLN A 416 5.56 15.95 -1.14
N PHE A 417 6.53 15.03 -1.02
CA PHE A 417 6.53 13.98 -0.01
C PHE A 417 6.34 14.49 1.43
N TYR A 418 6.83 15.71 1.74
CA TYR A 418 6.64 16.34 3.05
C TYR A 418 5.15 16.49 3.46
N GLN A 419 4.22 16.51 2.49
CA GLN A 419 2.78 16.58 2.76
C GLN A 419 2.31 15.39 3.59
N LEU A 420 2.94 14.22 3.50
CA LEU A 420 2.61 13.07 4.34
C LEU A 420 2.81 13.35 5.84
N GLY A 421 3.67 14.31 6.19
CA GLY A 421 3.91 14.73 7.57
C GLY A 421 2.91 15.77 8.10
N PHE A 422 2.24 16.53 7.23
CA PHE A 422 1.34 17.63 7.61
C PHE A 422 -0.14 17.30 7.43
N GLN A 423 -0.45 16.44 6.47
CA GLN A 423 -1.80 16.01 6.19
C GLN A 423 -2.18 14.86 7.14
N ALA A 424 -3.46 14.66 7.39
CA ALA A 424 -3.94 13.59 8.26
C ALA A 424 -5.33 13.12 7.79
N PRO A 425 -5.43 12.36 6.70
CA PRO A 425 -6.70 11.82 6.22
C PRO A 425 -7.38 10.92 7.27
N GLU A 426 -8.70 10.92 7.35
CA GLU A 426 -9.45 10.15 8.35
C GLU A 426 -9.50 8.65 8.05
N ALA A 427 -9.38 8.25 6.79
CA ALA A 427 -9.54 6.86 6.38
C ALA A 427 -8.60 6.50 5.23
N SER A 428 -7.28 6.62 5.42
CA SER A 428 -6.29 6.21 4.42
C SER A 428 -5.28 5.20 4.95
N ALA A 429 -5.32 3.98 4.42
CA ALA A 429 -4.33 2.94 4.72
C ALA A 429 -2.91 3.35 4.26
N MET A 430 -2.80 4.11 3.18
CA MET A 430 -1.50 4.56 2.68
C MET A 430 -0.87 5.64 3.57
N PHE A 431 -1.68 6.47 4.22
CA PHE A 431 -1.19 7.41 5.22
C PHE A 431 -0.57 6.66 6.41
N GLU A 432 -1.27 5.66 6.93
CA GLU A 432 -0.76 4.81 7.99
C GLU A 432 0.53 4.11 7.59
N VAL A 433 0.54 3.43 6.43
CA VAL A 433 1.70 2.71 5.91
C VAL A 433 2.92 3.64 5.81
N SER A 434 2.75 4.86 5.31
CA SER A 434 3.84 5.84 5.16
C SER A 434 4.46 6.21 6.51
N TRP A 435 3.63 6.48 7.52
CA TRP A 435 4.10 6.79 8.87
C TRP A 435 4.75 5.58 9.56
N CYS A 436 4.19 4.38 9.39
CA CYS A 436 4.77 3.16 9.92
C CYS A 436 6.18 2.94 9.36
N VAL A 437 6.38 3.04 8.05
CA VAL A 437 7.69 2.85 7.41
C VAL A 437 8.69 3.90 7.90
N GLY A 438 8.30 5.18 7.94
CA GLY A 438 9.18 6.25 8.41
C GLY A 438 9.60 6.10 9.88
N LEU A 439 8.65 5.79 10.77
CA LEU A 439 8.94 5.52 12.18
C LEU A 439 9.79 4.27 12.35
N TYR A 440 9.52 3.23 11.57
CA TYR A 440 10.23 1.97 11.64
C TYR A 440 11.70 2.10 11.18
N VAL A 441 11.97 2.79 10.07
CA VAL A 441 13.35 3.13 9.65
C VAL A 441 14.06 3.90 10.75
N THR A 442 13.36 4.84 11.40
CA THR A 442 13.95 5.62 12.49
C THR A 442 14.27 4.76 13.72
N VAL A 443 13.37 3.84 14.09
CA VAL A 443 13.59 2.88 15.19
C VAL A 443 14.75 1.94 14.87
N LEU A 444 14.84 1.39 13.65
CA LEU A 444 15.96 0.53 13.24
C LEU A 444 17.29 1.28 13.24
N LEU A 445 17.30 2.53 12.77
CA LEU A 445 18.48 3.37 12.81
C LEU A 445 18.92 3.60 14.27
N MET A 446 17.97 3.87 15.17
CA MET A 446 18.24 4.01 16.59
C MET A 446 18.77 2.70 17.19
N GLU A 447 18.21 1.54 16.84
CA GLU A 447 18.66 0.23 17.30
C GLU A 447 20.08 -0.09 16.81
N PHE A 448 20.43 0.30 15.60
CA PHE A 448 21.75 0.09 15.02
C PHE A 448 22.82 1.07 15.54
N LEU A 449 22.43 2.29 15.92
CA LEU A 449 23.32 3.39 16.31
C LEU A 449 24.38 3.06 17.40
N PRO A 450 24.11 2.22 18.42
CA PRO A 450 25.11 1.83 19.42
C PRO A 450 26.33 1.12 18.85
N VAL A 451 26.21 0.44 17.71
CA VAL A 451 27.31 -0.30 17.08
C VAL A 451 28.45 0.64 16.64
N PRO A 452 28.21 1.63 15.75
CA PRO A 452 29.25 2.57 15.35
C PRO A 452 29.71 3.49 16.50
N LEU A 453 28.81 3.89 17.40
CA LEU A 453 29.17 4.72 18.56
C LEU A 453 30.09 3.98 19.55
N GLY A 454 29.82 2.70 19.80
CA GLY A 454 30.66 1.83 20.64
C GLY A 454 32.01 1.58 20.00
N TRP A 455 32.04 1.30 18.70
CA TRP A 455 33.28 1.08 17.95
C TRP A 455 34.19 2.32 17.94
N ARG A 456 33.63 3.53 17.81
CA ARG A 456 34.37 4.81 17.92
C ARG A 456 34.70 5.24 19.35
N GLY A 457 34.32 4.47 20.37
CA GLY A 457 34.60 4.78 21.78
C GLY A 457 33.82 5.97 22.34
N LEU A 458 32.71 6.40 21.72
CA LEU A 458 31.93 7.59 22.10
C LEU A 458 30.99 7.32 23.29
N ARG A 459 31.56 7.07 24.47
CA ARG A 459 30.81 6.67 25.70
C ARG A 459 29.72 7.68 26.10
N LYS A 460 30.01 8.99 26.05
CA LYS A 460 29.02 10.03 26.39
C LYS A 460 27.77 9.98 25.49
N ALA A 461 27.96 9.76 24.18
CA ALA A 461 26.85 9.66 23.24
C ALA A 461 26.00 8.42 23.48
N LEU A 462 26.64 7.29 23.81
CA LEU A 462 25.94 6.05 24.18
C LEU A 462 25.08 6.22 25.44
N ASP A 463 25.59 6.91 26.45
CA ASP A 463 24.84 7.15 27.69
C ASP A 463 23.61 8.05 27.46
N VAL A 464 23.76 9.09 26.64
CA VAL A 464 22.65 9.95 26.21
C VAL A 464 21.62 9.13 25.43
N TRP A 465 22.06 8.36 24.45
CA TRP A 465 21.18 7.51 23.65
C TRP A 465 20.41 6.50 24.52
N ARG A 466 21.08 5.80 25.45
CA ARG A 466 20.45 4.85 26.39
C ARG A 466 19.41 5.51 27.29
N LYS A 467 19.63 6.76 27.68
CA LYS A 467 18.72 7.51 28.57
C LYS A 467 17.47 7.98 27.84
N TRP A 468 17.58 8.39 26.58
CA TRP A 468 16.51 9.05 25.83
C TRP A 468 15.79 8.17 24.82
N SER A 469 16.35 7.03 24.43
CA SER A 469 15.73 6.15 23.41
C SER A 469 14.33 5.69 23.79
N GLY A 470 14.10 5.28 25.05
CA GLY A 470 12.77 4.88 25.53
C GLY A 470 11.75 6.04 25.53
N ALA A 471 12.19 7.25 25.88
CA ALA A 471 11.31 8.43 25.88
C ALA A 471 10.93 8.84 24.45
N TYR A 472 11.88 8.79 23.53
CA TYR A 472 11.62 9.02 22.11
C TYR A 472 10.58 8.02 21.56
N VAL A 473 10.77 6.72 21.83
CA VAL A 473 9.82 5.68 21.40
C VAL A 473 8.42 5.94 21.94
N ALA A 474 8.30 6.27 23.24
CA ALA A 474 7.00 6.55 23.84
C ALA A 474 6.32 7.77 23.17
N LEU A 475 7.08 8.85 22.92
CA LEU A 475 6.57 10.03 22.23
C LEU A 475 6.16 9.71 20.78
N ALA A 476 7.00 8.97 20.05
CA ALA A 476 6.76 8.60 18.65
C ALA A 476 5.50 7.73 18.48
N LEU A 477 5.34 6.70 19.31
CA LEU A 477 4.15 5.83 19.29
C LEU A 477 2.89 6.57 19.75
N THR A 478 3.01 7.49 20.72
CA THR A 478 1.90 8.34 21.15
C THR A 478 1.44 9.26 20.02
N LEU A 479 2.38 9.94 19.36
CA LEU A 479 2.09 10.81 18.22
C LEU A 479 1.46 10.01 17.07
N PHE A 480 2.00 8.83 16.76
CA PHE A 480 1.46 7.95 15.74
C PHE A 480 -0.01 7.56 16.01
N VAL A 481 -0.32 7.12 17.24
CA VAL A 481 -1.68 6.78 17.67
C VAL A 481 -2.61 8.00 17.59
N TYR A 482 -2.12 9.19 17.95
CA TYR A 482 -2.89 10.43 17.84
C TYR A 482 -3.22 10.78 16.38
N LEU A 483 -2.23 10.72 15.48
CA LEU A 483 -2.41 11.07 14.07
C LEU A 483 -3.42 10.15 13.37
N LEU A 484 -3.44 8.86 13.74
CA LEU A 484 -4.39 7.88 13.19
C LEU A 484 -5.80 8.00 13.77
N SER A 485 -5.91 8.15 15.09
CA SER A 485 -7.22 8.11 15.76
C SER A 485 -7.90 9.47 15.85
N ARG A 486 -7.12 10.57 15.79
CA ARG A 486 -7.55 11.93 16.16
C ARG A 486 -8.28 12.01 17.51
N ASN A 487 -8.02 11.05 18.39
CA ASN A 487 -8.74 10.90 19.63
C ASN A 487 -7.77 11.06 20.80
N LEU A 488 -8.00 12.10 21.61
CA LEU A 488 -7.16 12.41 22.75
C LEU A 488 -7.15 11.28 23.79
N MET A 489 -8.20 10.45 23.87
CA MET A 489 -8.25 9.31 24.79
C MET A 489 -7.27 8.22 24.40
N TYR A 490 -7.21 7.86 23.12
CA TYR A 490 -6.22 6.88 22.64
C TYR A 490 -4.80 7.40 22.76
N ALA A 491 -4.59 8.69 22.49
CA ALA A 491 -3.30 9.34 22.69
C ALA A 491 -2.88 9.33 24.18
N ALA A 492 -3.77 9.67 25.11
CA ALA A 492 -3.51 9.64 26.54
C ALA A 492 -3.23 8.21 27.03
N ALA A 493 -4.02 7.22 26.59
CA ALA A 493 -3.78 5.82 26.91
C ALA A 493 -2.41 5.33 26.40
N SER A 494 -2.03 5.72 25.18
CA SER A 494 -0.71 5.44 24.59
C SER A 494 0.43 6.07 25.38
N ALA A 495 0.28 7.34 25.76
CA ALA A 495 1.27 8.05 26.56
C ALA A 495 1.48 7.39 27.93
N VAL A 496 0.39 6.99 28.60
CA VAL A 496 0.45 6.29 29.89
C VAL A 496 1.11 4.93 29.73
N LEU A 497 0.67 4.12 28.77
CA LEU A 497 1.20 2.77 28.56
C LEU A 497 2.69 2.80 28.19
N PHE A 498 3.06 3.47 27.10
CA PHE A 498 4.45 3.49 26.64
C PHE A 498 5.35 4.33 27.54
N GLY A 499 4.81 5.36 28.21
CA GLY A 499 5.52 6.10 29.25
C GLY A 499 5.84 5.22 30.47
N PHE A 500 4.88 4.41 30.92
CA PHE A 500 5.09 3.42 31.97
C PHE A 500 6.12 2.36 31.54
N LEU A 501 5.99 1.79 30.34
CA LEU A 501 6.96 0.81 29.83
C LEU A 501 8.37 1.40 29.72
N ALA A 502 8.49 2.64 29.23
CA ALA A 502 9.77 3.35 29.15
C ALA A 502 10.37 3.62 30.53
N TRP A 503 9.55 3.91 31.55
CA TRP A 503 9.99 4.08 32.94
C TRP A 503 10.38 2.75 33.60
N ALA A 504 9.56 1.72 33.42
CA ALA A 504 9.73 0.39 34.02
C ALA A 504 10.95 -0.35 33.44
N PHE A 505 11.19 -0.22 32.14
CA PHE A 505 12.33 -0.82 31.44
C PHE A 505 13.49 0.16 31.21
N ARG A 506 13.49 1.30 31.91
CA ARG A 506 14.57 2.27 31.83
C ARG A 506 15.90 1.61 32.21
N ALA A 507 16.93 1.92 31.43
CA ALA A 507 18.33 1.58 31.71
C ALA A 507 18.75 2.00 33.14
N ARG A 508 18.85 1.06 34.08
CA ARG A 508 19.36 1.30 35.45
C ARG A 508 20.80 0.78 35.67
N GLY A 509 21.59 0.60 34.60
CA GLY A 509 22.97 0.11 34.70
C GLY A 509 23.73 0.05 33.37
N LYS A 510 24.98 -0.46 33.41
CA LYS A 510 25.91 -0.52 32.26
C LYS A 510 25.49 -1.51 31.15
N LYS A 511 24.62 -2.49 31.46
CA LYS A 511 24.09 -3.53 30.54
C LYS A 511 22.61 -3.26 30.18
N ALA A 512 22.27 -2.05 29.73
CA ALA A 512 20.90 -1.73 29.36
C ALA A 512 20.54 -2.30 27.97
N GLU A 513 19.65 -3.27 27.93
CA GLU A 513 19.07 -3.83 26.70
C GLU A 513 18.05 -2.82 26.09
N PRO A 514 18.05 -2.58 24.77
CA PRO A 514 17.15 -1.63 24.10
C PRO A 514 15.72 -2.16 23.92
N ILE A 515 15.08 -2.63 24.99
CA ILE A 515 13.79 -3.34 24.95
C ILE A 515 12.68 -2.47 24.36
N MET A 516 12.64 -1.18 24.68
CA MET A 516 11.63 -0.26 24.12
C MET A 516 11.72 -0.17 22.59
N LEU A 517 12.92 -0.21 22.03
CA LEU A 517 13.11 -0.21 20.57
C LEU A 517 12.63 -1.52 19.97
N ALA A 518 12.90 -2.67 20.61
CA ALA A 518 12.39 -3.97 20.15
C ALA A 518 10.85 -4.04 20.20
N ILE A 519 10.21 -3.56 21.28
CA ILE A 519 8.75 -3.50 21.37
C ILE A 519 8.17 -2.60 20.27
N ALA A 520 8.77 -1.42 20.05
CA ALA A 520 8.34 -0.51 19.00
C ALA A 520 8.52 -1.11 17.61
N ALA A 521 9.66 -1.75 17.33
CA ALA A 521 9.95 -2.37 16.05
C ALA A 521 8.92 -3.47 15.73
N VAL A 522 8.64 -4.37 16.68
CA VAL A 522 7.64 -5.43 16.49
C VAL A 522 6.23 -4.85 16.32
N THR A 523 5.87 -3.84 17.13
CA THR A 523 4.55 -3.21 17.06
C THR A 523 4.33 -2.49 15.74
N LEU A 524 5.26 -1.61 15.33
CA LEU A 524 5.18 -0.85 14.09
C LEU A 524 5.21 -1.77 12.86
N SER A 525 6.04 -2.81 12.88
CA SER A 525 6.11 -3.72 11.75
C SER A 525 4.85 -4.59 11.62
N ALA A 526 4.27 -5.04 12.75
CA ALA A 526 2.99 -5.74 12.73
C ALA A 526 1.88 -4.88 12.08
N MET A 527 1.78 -3.60 12.47
CA MET A 527 0.78 -2.68 11.91
C MET A 527 1.02 -2.41 10.42
N HIS A 528 2.27 -2.15 10.03
CA HIS A 528 2.60 -1.90 8.64
C HIS A 528 2.18 -3.06 7.71
N GLN A 529 2.51 -4.30 8.08
CA GLN A 529 2.17 -5.48 7.28
C GLN A 529 0.66 -5.69 7.16
N SER A 530 -0.08 -5.43 8.25
CA SER A 530 -1.54 -5.52 8.22
C SER A 530 -2.18 -4.44 7.36
N SER A 531 -1.69 -3.21 7.44
CA SER A 531 -2.33 -2.06 6.78
C SER A 531 -2.02 -2.02 5.29
N LEU A 532 -0.91 -2.64 4.88
CA LEU A 532 -0.64 -2.94 3.48
C LEU A 532 -1.68 -3.90 2.88
N GLY A 533 -2.12 -4.90 3.63
CA GLY A 533 -3.25 -5.76 3.24
C GLY A 533 -4.59 -4.99 3.19
N ALA A 534 -4.76 -3.96 4.02
CA ALA A 534 -5.97 -3.13 4.05
C ALA A 534 -6.13 -2.25 2.79
N LEU A 535 -5.04 -1.95 2.08
CA LEU A 535 -5.09 -1.23 0.80
C LEU A 535 -5.96 -1.97 -0.23
N PHE A 536 -5.83 -3.30 -0.30
CA PHE A 536 -6.57 -4.13 -1.24
C PHE A 536 -8.05 -4.30 -0.87
N LEU A 537 -8.45 -3.89 0.35
CA LEU A 537 -9.88 -3.84 0.74
C LEU A 537 -10.64 -2.72 0.01
N LEU A 538 -9.92 -1.72 -0.54
CA LEU A 538 -10.51 -0.64 -1.34
C LEU A 538 -10.79 -1.04 -2.80
N MET A 539 -10.41 -2.25 -3.21
CA MET A 539 -10.54 -2.74 -4.58
C MET A 539 -11.10 -4.18 -4.62
N PRO A 540 -12.28 -4.43 -4.01
CA PRO A 540 -12.85 -5.76 -3.90
C PRO A 540 -13.16 -6.43 -5.24
N ASP A 541 -13.48 -5.63 -6.25
CA ASP A 541 -13.91 -6.12 -7.56
C ASP A 541 -12.74 -6.26 -8.57
N GLU A 542 -11.55 -5.75 -8.23
CA GLU A 542 -10.35 -5.83 -9.07
C GLU A 542 -9.49 -7.06 -8.75
N LEU A 543 -9.55 -7.60 -7.52
CA LEU A 543 -8.73 -8.73 -7.12
C LEU A 543 -9.53 -10.05 -7.19
N ALA A 544 -8.93 -11.07 -7.79
CA ALA A 544 -9.58 -12.37 -7.94
C ALA A 544 -9.96 -12.98 -6.57
N PRO A 545 -11.11 -13.69 -6.48
CA PRO A 545 -11.65 -14.16 -5.20
C PRO A 545 -10.70 -15.07 -4.38
N GLN A 546 -9.79 -15.79 -5.05
CA GLN A 546 -8.80 -16.66 -4.42
C GLN A 546 -7.74 -15.90 -3.60
N TRP A 547 -7.47 -14.63 -3.95
CA TRP A 547 -6.50 -13.78 -3.25
C TRP A 547 -7.16 -12.66 -2.44
N TRP A 548 -8.37 -12.24 -2.80
CA TRP A 548 -9.11 -11.24 -2.02
C TRP A 548 -9.78 -11.82 -0.77
N SER A 549 -9.69 -11.13 0.36
CA SER A 549 -10.38 -11.48 1.61
C SER A 549 -10.54 -10.26 2.53
N PRO A 550 -11.66 -10.12 3.26
CA PRO A 550 -11.82 -9.07 4.27
C PRO A 550 -10.77 -9.15 5.41
N VAL A 551 -10.16 -10.32 5.62
CA VAL A 551 -9.11 -10.53 6.64
C VAL A 551 -7.68 -10.60 6.05
N MET A 552 -7.49 -10.10 4.83
CA MET A 552 -6.15 -9.95 4.22
C MET A 552 -5.11 -9.25 5.12
N PRO A 553 -5.44 -8.22 5.92
CA PRO A 553 -4.48 -7.64 6.85
C PRO A 553 -3.77 -8.67 7.74
N VAL A 554 -4.52 -9.66 8.23
CA VAL A 554 -3.96 -10.70 9.11
C VAL A 554 -3.12 -11.69 8.31
N SER A 555 -3.57 -12.10 7.12
CA SER A 555 -2.83 -13.05 6.28
C SER A 555 -1.50 -12.45 5.78
N PHE A 556 -1.48 -11.16 5.45
CA PHE A 556 -0.27 -10.42 5.08
C PHE A 556 0.73 -10.40 6.23
N PHE A 557 0.30 -10.06 7.44
CA PHE A 557 1.14 -10.11 8.63
C PHE A 557 1.75 -11.51 8.87
N LEU A 558 0.92 -12.57 8.87
CA LEU A 558 1.40 -13.94 9.11
C LEU A 558 2.39 -14.41 8.05
N SER A 559 2.12 -14.13 6.77
CA SER A 559 3.03 -14.49 5.67
C SER A 559 4.38 -13.78 5.76
N SER A 560 4.41 -12.52 6.19
CA SER A 560 5.66 -11.76 6.34
C SER A 560 6.55 -12.28 7.48
N ILE A 561 5.97 -12.80 8.58
CA ILE A 561 6.78 -13.48 9.61
C ILE A 561 7.46 -14.72 9.01
N ALA A 562 6.71 -15.53 8.26
CA ALA A 562 7.24 -16.75 7.65
C ALA A 562 8.33 -16.46 6.61
N ALA A 563 8.09 -15.50 5.71
CA ALA A 563 9.07 -15.06 4.72
C ALA A 563 10.31 -14.44 5.37
N GLY A 564 10.11 -13.60 6.38
CA GLY A 564 11.19 -12.93 7.09
C GLY A 564 12.14 -13.91 7.77
N THR A 565 11.62 -14.87 8.55
CA THR A 565 12.47 -15.87 9.22
C THR A 565 13.12 -16.84 8.23
N ALA A 566 12.42 -17.19 7.14
CA ALA A 566 13.01 -17.99 6.05
C ALA A 566 14.16 -17.25 5.35
N LEU A 567 14.01 -15.96 5.07
CA LEU A 567 15.05 -15.17 4.43
C LEU A 567 16.29 -15.03 5.31
N VAL A 568 16.13 -14.80 6.62
CA VAL A 568 17.28 -14.70 7.54
C VAL A 568 18.16 -15.96 7.43
N ILE A 569 17.56 -17.15 7.33
CA ILE A 569 18.28 -18.41 7.07
C ILE A 569 19.06 -18.34 5.75
N LEU A 570 18.41 -17.93 4.66
CA LEU A 570 19.06 -17.84 3.34
C LEU A 570 20.23 -16.86 3.32
N VAL A 571 20.06 -15.69 3.95
CA VAL A 571 21.07 -14.64 4.00
C VAL A 571 22.25 -15.07 4.85
N GLU A 572 22.02 -15.63 6.04
CA GLU A 572 23.09 -16.13 6.91
C GLU A 572 23.88 -17.27 6.24
N MET A 573 23.18 -18.18 5.54
CA MET A 573 23.83 -19.24 4.77
C MET A 573 24.65 -18.71 3.59
N TRP A 574 24.14 -17.68 2.91
CA TRP A 574 24.85 -17.02 1.81
C TRP A 574 26.08 -16.26 2.31
N ILE A 575 25.96 -15.54 3.41
CA ILE A 575 27.05 -14.86 4.13
C ILE A 575 28.15 -15.86 4.50
N ALA A 576 27.77 -16.99 5.10
CA ALA A 576 28.71 -18.04 5.47
C ALA A 576 29.43 -18.61 4.24
N LYS A 577 28.72 -18.84 3.13
CA LYS A 577 29.33 -19.32 1.88
C LYS A 577 30.24 -18.27 1.22
N ALA A 578 29.79 -17.02 1.14
CA ALA A 578 30.48 -15.93 0.46
C ALA A 578 31.78 -15.54 1.15
N TRP A 579 31.82 -15.60 2.49
CA TRP A 579 32.98 -15.25 3.30
C TRP A 579 33.66 -16.47 3.95
N ARG A 580 33.33 -17.69 3.50
CA ARG A 580 33.94 -18.96 3.95
C ARG A 580 33.92 -19.17 5.48
N ARG A 581 32.80 -18.84 6.10
CA ARG A 581 32.59 -18.96 7.56
C ARG A 581 31.89 -20.26 7.92
N GLN A 582 32.04 -20.68 9.18
CA GLN A 582 31.33 -21.87 9.69
C GLN A 582 29.81 -21.63 9.79
N LEU A 583 29.03 -22.60 9.31
CA LEU A 583 27.57 -22.59 9.44
C LEU A 583 27.16 -23.02 10.85
N ARG A 584 26.52 -22.11 11.59
CA ARG A 584 25.95 -22.39 12.92
C ARG A 584 24.62 -23.12 12.80
N MET A 585 24.69 -24.40 12.45
CA MET A 585 23.51 -25.20 12.10
C MET A 585 22.49 -25.33 13.25
N SER A 586 22.92 -25.23 14.51
CA SER A 586 22.01 -25.20 15.67
C SER A 586 21.10 -23.97 15.65
N GLU A 587 21.68 -22.79 15.47
CA GLU A 587 20.97 -21.50 15.38
C GLU A 587 20.06 -21.47 14.14
N LEU A 588 20.56 -21.93 12.98
CA LEU A 588 19.80 -21.98 11.72
C LEU A 588 18.64 -23.00 11.77
N ALA A 589 18.83 -24.17 12.37
CA ALA A 589 17.78 -25.18 12.53
C ALA A 589 16.69 -24.72 13.53
N SER A 590 17.08 -23.93 14.53
CA SER A 590 16.17 -23.25 15.45
C SER A 590 15.31 -22.23 14.71
N MET A 591 15.91 -21.38 13.87
CA MET A 591 15.16 -20.46 12.98
C MET A 591 14.25 -21.22 12.01
N GLY A 592 14.71 -22.36 11.45
CA GLY A 592 13.88 -23.22 10.61
C GLY A 592 12.64 -23.76 11.32
N GLN A 593 12.70 -23.99 12.64
CA GLN A 593 11.52 -24.35 13.45
C GLN A 593 10.49 -23.23 13.50
N ILE A 594 10.98 -22.00 13.65
CA ILE A 594 10.13 -20.82 13.79
C ILE A 594 9.43 -20.57 12.45
N THR A 595 10.18 -20.66 11.35
CA THR A 595 9.65 -20.62 9.99
C THR A 595 8.56 -21.69 9.75
N PHE A 596 8.75 -22.91 10.26
CA PHE A 596 7.72 -23.96 10.18
C PHE A 596 6.41 -23.54 10.87
N TRP A 597 6.49 -23.07 12.12
CA TRP A 597 5.28 -22.71 12.87
C TRP A 597 4.58 -21.47 12.30
N SER A 598 5.33 -20.45 11.88
CA SER A 598 4.76 -19.26 11.26
C SER A 598 4.12 -19.57 9.91
N LEU A 599 4.74 -20.41 9.09
CA LEU A 599 4.18 -20.85 7.81
C LEU A 599 2.93 -21.71 8.01
N LEU A 600 2.90 -22.58 9.02
CA LEU A 600 1.73 -23.40 9.35
C LEU A 600 0.55 -22.52 9.78
N ALA A 601 0.80 -21.56 10.68
CA ALA A 601 -0.21 -20.61 11.12
C ALA A 601 -0.79 -19.82 9.93
N TYR A 602 0.08 -19.36 9.02
CA TYR A 602 -0.33 -18.68 7.79
C TYR A 602 -1.22 -19.55 6.91
N LEU A 603 -0.82 -20.79 6.60
CA LEU A 603 -1.58 -21.67 5.71
C LEU A 603 -2.93 -22.08 6.32
N VAL A 604 -2.95 -22.43 7.61
CA VAL A 604 -4.20 -22.79 8.31
C VAL A 604 -5.16 -21.60 8.30
N PHE A 605 -4.66 -20.40 8.59
CA PHE A 605 -5.48 -19.19 8.56
C PHE A 605 -6.02 -18.90 7.16
N ARG A 606 -5.16 -18.96 6.14
CA ARG A 606 -5.54 -18.67 4.75
C ARG A 606 -6.57 -19.66 4.21
N LEU A 607 -6.32 -20.96 4.37
CA LEU A 607 -7.25 -21.99 3.90
C LEU A 607 -8.55 -22.00 4.73
N GLY A 608 -8.45 -21.76 6.04
CA GLY A 608 -9.61 -21.63 6.92
C GLY A 608 -10.52 -20.48 6.53
N ASP A 609 -9.96 -19.29 6.26
CA ASP A 609 -10.70 -18.13 5.76
C ASP A 609 -11.45 -18.45 4.45
N MET A 610 -10.80 -19.15 3.51
CA MET A 610 -11.44 -19.53 2.25
C MET A 610 -12.60 -20.51 2.43
N VAL A 611 -12.51 -21.43 3.40
CA VAL A 611 -13.61 -22.34 3.77
C VAL A 611 -14.77 -21.56 4.38
N VAL A 612 -14.49 -20.63 5.30
CA VAL A 612 -15.50 -19.76 5.93
C VAL A 612 -16.23 -18.90 4.90
N ARG A 613 -15.51 -18.42 3.86
CA ARG A 613 -16.10 -17.66 2.75
C ARG A 613 -16.84 -18.51 1.71
N GLY A 614 -16.81 -19.84 1.83
CA GLY A 614 -17.44 -20.76 0.86
C GLY A 614 -16.77 -20.77 -0.52
N GLN A 615 -15.53 -20.27 -0.63
CA GLN A 615 -14.82 -20.15 -1.91
C GLN A 615 -13.83 -21.27 -2.19
N PHE A 616 -13.65 -22.21 -1.24
CA PHE A 616 -12.67 -23.29 -1.35
C PHE A 616 -12.84 -24.15 -2.61
N ALA A 617 -14.07 -24.51 -2.96
CA ALA A 617 -14.33 -25.34 -4.15
C ALA A 617 -14.00 -24.59 -5.46
N ASN A 618 -14.38 -23.32 -5.55
CA ASN A 618 -14.16 -22.50 -6.75
C ASN A 618 -12.70 -22.05 -6.90
N ALA A 619 -11.94 -22.04 -5.80
CA ALA A 619 -10.57 -21.54 -5.81
C ALA A 619 -9.61 -22.36 -6.68
N PHE A 620 -9.94 -23.63 -6.95
CA PHE A 620 -9.12 -24.53 -7.76
C PHE A 620 -9.56 -24.59 -9.23
N SER A 621 -10.55 -23.79 -9.62
CA SER A 621 -11.07 -23.77 -10.99
C SER A 621 -10.35 -22.75 -11.88
N GLY A 622 -10.21 -23.08 -13.17
CA GLY A 622 -9.60 -22.21 -14.19
C GLY A 622 -8.07 -22.10 -14.13
N SER A 623 -7.50 -21.29 -15.02
CA SER A 623 -6.05 -21.03 -15.09
C SER A 623 -5.49 -20.38 -13.82
N LEU A 624 -6.25 -19.45 -13.23
CA LEU A 624 -5.92 -18.84 -11.94
C LEU A 624 -5.94 -19.87 -10.80
N GLY A 625 -6.81 -20.88 -10.86
CA GLY A 625 -6.82 -21.98 -9.90
C GLY A 625 -5.54 -22.81 -9.93
N ALA A 626 -5.00 -23.10 -11.13
CA ALA A 626 -3.72 -23.80 -11.26
C ALA A 626 -2.56 -22.99 -10.66
N TRP A 627 -2.53 -21.67 -10.88
CA TRP A 627 -1.56 -20.78 -10.25
C TRP A 627 -1.68 -20.76 -8.73
N PHE A 628 -2.90 -20.74 -8.21
CA PHE A 628 -3.17 -20.81 -6.77
C PHE A 628 -2.69 -22.14 -6.16
N VAL A 629 -2.93 -23.28 -6.83
CA VAL A 629 -2.41 -24.59 -6.39
C VAL A 629 -0.89 -24.59 -6.32
N MET A 630 -0.24 -24.09 -7.38
CA MET A 630 1.22 -24.01 -7.44
C MET A 630 1.77 -23.20 -6.26
N GLU A 631 1.16 -22.05 -5.95
CA GLU A 631 1.54 -21.20 -4.83
C GLU A 631 1.41 -21.93 -3.47
N ILE A 632 0.27 -22.58 -3.20
CA ILE A 632 0.02 -23.26 -1.92
C ILE A 632 0.88 -24.52 -1.78
N VAL A 633 1.05 -25.30 -2.84
CA VAL A 633 1.78 -26.57 -2.78
C VAL A 633 3.28 -26.32 -2.71
N LEU A 634 3.85 -25.54 -3.64
CA LEU A 634 5.29 -25.30 -3.70
C LEU A 634 5.75 -24.33 -2.61
N GLY A 635 4.97 -23.28 -2.35
CA GLY A 635 5.30 -22.22 -1.40
C GLY A 635 4.89 -22.48 0.04
N GLY A 636 3.93 -23.39 0.26
CA GLY A 636 3.35 -23.68 1.58
C GLY A 636 3.59 -25.12 2.04
N ILE A 637 2.96 -26.09 1.38
CA ILE A 637 2.92 -27.48 1.86
C ILE A 637 4.29 -28.16 1.79
N LEU A 638 5.00 -28.00 0.67
CA LEU A 638 6.32 -28.61 0.48
C LEU A 638 7.36 -28.09 1.50
N PRO A 639 7.54 -26.78 1.70
CA PRO A 639 8.45 -26.27 2.73
C PRO A 639 8.01 -26.68 4.15
N LEU A 640 6.71 -26.77 4.45
CA LEU A 640 6.26 -27.32 5.73
C LEU A 640 6.69 -28.78 5.93
N ALA A 641 6.54 -29.62 4.90
CA ALA A 641 6.96 -31.01 4.96
C ALA A 641 8.48 -31.12 5.21
N ILE A 642 9.28 -30.28 4.53
CA ILE A 642 10.74 -30.23 4.68
C ILE A 642 11.14 -29.78 6.09
N LEU A 643 10.52 -28.73 6.63
CA LEU A 643 10.90 -28.13 7.92
C LEU A 643 10.31 -28.85 9.14
N SER A 644 9.32 -29.73 8.95
CA SER A 644 8.63 -30.45 10.04
C SER A 644 9.56 -31.31 10.90
N ARG A 645 10.56 -31.96 10.29
CA ARG A 645 11.44 -32.92 10.97
C ARG A 645 12.75 -32.26 11.41
N ALA A 646 13.13 -32.46 12.67
CA ALA A 646 14.39 -31.94 13.21
C ALA A 646 15.62 -32.45 12.45
N SER A 647 15.62 -33.72 12.03
CA SER A 647 16.71 -34.33 11.25
C SER A 647 16.89 -33.75 9.84
N LEU A 648 15.84 -33.14 9.28
CA LEU A 648 15.91 -32.47 7.98
C LEU A 648 16.43 -31.05 8.12
N ARG A 649 16.07 -30.35 9.21
CA ARG A 649 16.53 -28.98 9.51
C ARG A 649 18.01 -28.87 9.80
N THR A 650 18.66 -29.93 10.26
CA THR A 650 20.12 -29.94 10.53
C THR A 650 20.96 -30.16 9.27
N ARG A 651 20.35 -30.50 8.13
CA ARG A 651 21.06 -30.65 6.84
C ARG A 651 21.09 -29.33 6.08
N PRO A 652 22.26 -28.75 5.74
CA PRO A 652 22.35 -27.44 5.11
C PRO A 652 21.54 -27.32 3.81
N THR A 653 21.67 -28.27 2.89
CA THR A 653 20.98 -28.22 1.58
C THR A 653 19.46 -28.31 1.71
N VAL A 654 18.98 -29.13 2.64
CA VAL A 654 17.55 -29.34 2.88
C VAL A 654 16.93 -28.10 3.53
N LEU A 655 17.62 -27.53 4.52
CA LEU A 655 17.20 -26.28 5.17
C LEU A 655 17.17 -25.12 4.18
N PHE A 656 18.21 -24.98 3.34
CA PHE A 656 18.27 -23.95 2.31
C PHE A 656 17.09 -24.07 1.34
N ASN A 657 16.83 -25.25 0.80
CA ASN A 657 15.73 -25.47 -0.14
C ASN A 657 14.36 -25.23 0.51
N GLY A 658 14.16 -25.65 1.76
CA GLY A 658 12.93 -25.39 2.52
C GLY A 658 12.71 -23.89 2.75
N ALA A 659 13.74 -23.16 3.16
CA ALA A 659 13.67 -21.71 3.35
C ALA A 659 13.47 -20.96 2.02
N LEU A 660 14.12 -21.42 0.94
CA LEU A 660 13.98 -20.85 -0.40
C LEU A 660 12.55 -21.00 -0.92
N LEU A 661 11.98 -22.20 -0.83
CA LEU A 661 10.60 -22.47 -1.24
C LEU A 661 9.59 -21.64 -0.42
N ALA A 662 9.77 -21.56 0.90
CA ALA A 662 8.91 -20.72 1.75
C ALA A 662 8.97 -19.24 1.35
N THR A 663 10.18 -18.72 1.09
CA THR A 663 10.38 -17.32 0.67
C THR A 663 9.77 -17.08 -0.71
N LEU A 664 10.06 -17.95 -1.69
CA LEU A 664 9.50 -17.86 -3.05
C LEU A 664 7.97 -17.99 -3.06
N GLY A 665 7.39 -18.79 -2.17
CA GLY A 665 5.95 -18.90 -1.99
C GLY A 665 5.28 -17.58 -1.62
N VAL A 666 5.88 -16.85 -0.66
CA VAL A 666 5.35 -15.54 -0.25
C VAL A 666 5.65 -14.47 -1.31
N ILE A 667 6.79 -14.55 -2.01
CA ILE A 667 7.09 -13.67 -3.16
C ILE A 667 6.02 -13.86 -4.24
N LEU A 668 5.74 -15.11 -4.60
CA LEU A 668 4.71 -15.44 -5.57
C LEU A 668 3.34 -14.92 -5.12
N ASN A 669 3.00 -15.06 -3.84
CA ASN A 669 1.77 -14.47 -3.30
C ASN A 669 1.69 -12.95 -3.53
N ARG A 670 2.77 -12.20 -3.26
CA ARG A 670 2.79 -10.74 -3.46
C ARG A 670 2.71 -10.35 -4.93
N VAL A 671 3.41 -11.07 -5.81
CA VAL A 671 3.32 -10.90 -7.27
C VAL A 671 1.89 -11.19 -7.74
N SER A 672 1.27 -12.24 -7.22
CA SER A 672 -0.12 -12.59 -7.56
C SER A 672 -1.08 -11.46 -7.18
N VAL A 673 -1.02 -10.97 -5.94
CA VAL A 673 -1.94 -9.93 -5.46
C VAL A 673 -1.78 -8.59 -6.20
N VAL A 674 -0.59 -8.25 -6.69
CA VAL A 674 -0.35 -6.97 -7.39
C VAL A 674 -0.53 -7.08 -8.90
N TYR A 675 -0.28 -8.25 -9.48
CA TYR A 675 -0.17 -8.39 -10.93
C TYR A 675 -1.01 -9.55 -11.48
N LEU A 676 -0.76 -10.80 -11.07
CA LEU A 676 -1.37 -11.97 -11.76
C LEU A 676 -2.86 -12.18 -11.45
N ALA A 677 -3.30 -11.79 -10.25
CA ALA A 677 -4.67 -11.96 -9.78
C ALA A 677 -5.52 -10.69 -9.94
N MET A 678 -4.98 -9.65 -10.56
CA MET A 678 -5.69 -8.41 -10.86
C MET A 678 -6.51 -8.58 -12.14
N ASN A 679 -7.83 -8.43 -12.03
CA ASN A 679 -8.78 -8.45 -13.13
C ASN A 679 -9.02 -7.03 -13.65
N LEU A 680 -7.94 -6.36 -14.08
CA LEU A 680 -8.01 -4.97 -14.51
C LEU A 680 -8.82 -4.87 -15.80
N LYS A 681 -9.80 -3.98 -15.76
CA LYS A 681 -10.61 -3.63 -16.93
C LYS A 681 -9.86 -2.62 -17.79
N GLY A 682 -10.20 -2.57 -19.07
CA GLY A 682 -9.71 -1.52 -19.94
C GLY A 682 -10.04 -0.12 -19.42
N PRO A 683 -9.30 0.89 -19.89
CA PRO A 683 -9.57 2.29 -19.56
C PRO A 683 -10.99 2.71 -19.99
N MET A 684 -11.60 1.92 -20.88
CA MET A 684 -13.01 1.95 -21.18
C MET A 684 -13.60 0.53 -21.19
N PRO A 685 -14.92 0.40 -21.01
CA PRO A 685 -15.61 -0.89 -20.94
C PRO A 685 -15.58 -1.69 -22.25
N GLN A 686 -15.40 -1.01 -23.38
CA GLN A 686 -15.28 -1.60 -24.72
C GLN A 686 -13.83 -1.85 -25.13
N THR A 687 -12.85 -1.32 -24.40
CA THR A 687 -11.44 -1.48 -24.75
C THR A 687 -10.80 -2.59 -23.93
N SER A 688 -9.88 -3.33 -24.55
CA SER A 688 -9.05 -4.27 -23.80
C SER A 688 -8.14 -3.52 -22.84
N PRO A 689 -7.80 -4.11 -21.67
CA PRO A 689 -6.75 -3.57 -20.82
C PRO A 689 -5.45 -3.44 -21.58
N GLU A 690 -4.78 -2.31 -21.38
CA GLU A 690 -3.46 -2.07 -21.94
C GLU A 690 -2.47 -3.11 -21.40
N THR A 691 -1.48 -3.51 -22.20
CA THR A 691 -0.46 -4.46 -21.74
C THR A 691 0.65 -3.75 -20.99
N TYR A 692 1.01 -4.26 -19.81
CA TYR A 692 2.18 -3.80 -19.06
C TYR A 692 3.32 -4.82 -19.15
N PHE A 693 4.52 -4.34 -19.48
CA PHE A 693 5.76 -5.09 -19.30
C PHE A 693 6.82 -4.15 -18.71
N PRO A 694 7.54 -4.53 -17.64
CA PRO A 694 8.46 -3.61 -16.98
C PRO A 694 9.54 -3.09 -17.91
N SER A 695 9.80 -1.79 -17.82
CA SER A 695 10.86 -1.15 -18.61
C SER A 695 12.26 -1.57 -18.14
N ILE A 696 13.26 -1.30 -18.99
CA ILE A 696 14.67 -1.50 -18.61
C ILE A 696 15.09 -0.62 -17.42
N PHE A 697 14.49 0.57 -17.27
CA PHE A 697 14.78 1.48 -16.16
C PHE A 697 14.17 0.98 -14.85
N GLU A 698 12.98 0.36 -14.91
CA GLU A 698 12.36 -0.27 -13.73
C GLU A 698 13.24 -1.39 -13.18
N TRP A 699 13.75 -2.25 -14.07
CA TRP A 699 14.71 -3.30 -13.72
C TRP A 699 16.04 -2.73 -13.23
N GLY A 700 16.56 -1.69 -13.87
CA GLY A 700 17.83 -1.08 -13.50
C GLY A 700 17.83 -0.50 -12.09
N VAL A 701 16.80 0.25 -11.72
CA VAL A 701 16.65 0.75 -10.34
C VAL A 701 16.55 -0.42 -9.36
N SER A 702 15.71 -1.41 -9.65
CA SER A 702 15.46 -2.55 -8.75
C SER A 702 16.73 -3.38 -8.50
N VAL A 703 17.41 -3.81 -9.56
CA VAL A 703 18.65 -4.61 -9.47
C VAL A 703 19.80 -3.79 -8.88
N GLY A 704 19.91 -2.52 -9.26
CA GLY A 704 20.96 -1.64 -8.76
C GLY A 704 20.84 -1.37 -7.26
N LEU A 705 19.63 -1.19 -6.74
CA LEU A 705 19.41 -1.01 -5.31
C LEU A 705 19.60 -2.32 -4.51
N ILE A 706 19.30 -3.50 -5.09
CA ILE A 706 19.63 -4.80 -4.48
C ILE A 706 21.15 -4.93 -4.39
N ALA A 707 21.86 -4.62 -5.47
CA ALA A 707 23.32 -4.63 -5.51
C ALA A 707 23.90 -3.64 -4.50
N LEU A 708 23.32 -2.44 -4.37
CA LEU A 708 23.70 -1.45 -3.36
C LEU A 708 23.52 -1.99 -1.94
N SER A 709 22.40 -2.64 -1.64
CA SER A 709 22.12 -3.20 -0.32
C SER A 709 23.14 -4.28 0.06
N ILE A 710 23.43 -5.20 -0.87
CA ILE A 710 24.45 -6.24 -0.68
C ILE A 710 25.84 -5.63 -0.49
N PHE A 711 26.18 -4.62 -1.31
CA PHE A 711 27.47 -3.94 -1.23
C PHE A 711 27.64 -3.19 0.10
N LEU A 712 26.63 -2.41 0.52
CA LEU A 712 26.63 -1.68 1.78
C LEU A 712 26.66 -2.61 2.99
N PHE A 713 25.97 -3.75 2.94
CA PHE A 713 26.09 -4.78 3.97
C PHE A 713 27.52 -5.30 4.07
N GLY A 714 28.16 -5.59 2.92
CA GLY A 714 29.55 -6.02 2.86
C GLY A 714 30.55 -4.96 3.33
N VAL A 715 30.29 -3.68 3.09
CA VAL A 715 31.08 -2.56 3.63
C VAL A 715 30.89 -2.46 5.15
N GLY A 716 29.65 -2.52 5.62
CA GLY A 716 29.31 -2.50 7.05
C GLY A 716 29.98 -3.63 7.82
N ALA A 717 29.96 -4.85 7.28
CA ALA A 717 30.60 -6.02 7.89
C ALA A 717 32.12 -5.91 8.01
N ARG A 718 32.77 -5.07 7.19
CA ARG A 718 34.23 -4.81 7.25
C ARG A 718 34.58 -3.63 8.16
N LEU A 719 33.74 -2.60 8.19
CA LEU A 719 34.00 -1.40 8.99
C LEU A 719 33.55 -1.53 10.45
N LEU A 720 32.59 -2.40 10.73
CA LEU A 720 31.95 -2.51 12.03
C LEU A 720 31.96 -3.97 12.54
N PRO A 721 32.01 -4.18 13.87
CA PRO A 721 31.93 -5.50 14.47
C PRO A 721 30.48 -6.03 14.44
N LEU A 722 30.07 -6.54 13.29
CA LEU A 722 28.69 -6.99 13.03
C LEU A 722 28.51 -8.50 13.13
N LEU A 723 29.53 -9.26 12.74
CA LEU A 723 29.47 -10.71 12.70
C LEU A 723 30.09 -11.27 13.98
N PRO A 724 29.55 -12.38 14.52
CA PRO A 724 30.12 -13.01 15.69
C PRO A 724 31.53 -13.52 15.36
N LYS A 725 32.42 -13.63 16.34
CA LYS A 725 33.79 -14.14 16.18
C LYS A 725 33.77 -15.62 15.79
N GLU A 726 34.71 -16.04 14.95
CA GLU A 726 34.88 -17.46 14.66
C GLU A 726 35.53 -18.14 15.86
N GLU A 727 34.90 -19.22 16.34
CA GLU A 727 35.56 -20.10 17.28
C GLU A 727 36.66 -20.83 16.49
N THR A 728 37.92 -20.48 16.76
CA THR A 728 39.05 -21.31 16.31
C THR A 728 38.81 -22.72 16.82
N PRO A 729 38.83 -23.76 15.97
CA PRO A 729 38.70 -25.13 16.42
C PRO A 729 39.73 -25.38 17.53
N ALA A 730 39.27 -25.78 18.71
CA ALA A 730 40.14 -26.29 19.75
C ALA A 730 40.81 -27.56 19.20
N GLY A 731 42.02 -27.42 18.68
CA GLY A 731 42.80 -28.55 18.13
C GLY A 731 43.31 -28.35 16.70
N SER A 732 44.05 -27.28 16.43
CA SER A 732 45.17 -27.37 15.48
C SER A 732 46.45 -27.03 16.22
N PHE A 733 46.88 -27.96 17.08
CA PHE A 733 48.28 -28.00 17.52
C PHE A 733 49.14 -28.35 16.29
N ASN A 734 50.13 -27.51 16.03
CA ASN A 734 51.38 -27.76 15.30
C ASN A 734 51.43 -28.96 14.33
N ALA A 735 51.47 -28.66 13.03
CA ALA A 735 52.43 -29.23 12.09
C ALA A 735 52.41 -28.42 10.78
#